data_AF-A0A960QH79-F1
#
_entry.id   AF-A0A960QH79-F1
#
_cell.length_a   1.000
_cell.length_b   1.000
_cell.length_c   1.000
_cell.angle_alpha   90.00
_cell.angle_beta   90.00
_cell.angle_gamma   90.00
#
_symmetry.space_group_name_H-M   'P 1'
#
loop_
_entity.id
_entity.type
_entity.pdbx_description
1 polymer ?
#
loop_
_entity_poly.entity_id
_entity_poly.type
_entity_poly.pdbx_seq_one_letter_code
_entity_poly.pdbx_strand_id
1 'polypeptide(L)'
;MRFRCLAPLLLIALPVSALAGDWPMWRHDPGRTAASPSFLPEKLEVRWSRALPPPAPAYRDTRLQFDGNYEPIVLGKRLFVGSNNDDSVTAFDTDTGEQLWKFFTNGPVRFAPVGREGRVIFGSDDGCVYCVKASDGSLVWKKRAVPSERLVLGNGRLISVWPVRGGPVLHEGKVYFAAGVWPLEGTFVFCVDAATGKTIWRNDRAAYRYQVHPHNAEAYGGLAPQGYLLIDGDDLIVPSSQAYPARFDLKTGKLKEFELPAPGRKPGGWFASTPSAKEEQKLKRRGLLFDSDVNTKPHEDKPRSEGLPAIRSTIRTGNREWKFTETLPGVSDEIASLAAADGKLFVVTKSGSLLCLGENPEKLPARFHFLEKAGDFAPGEGKQLMNLPQQGHAVLLGIELDTQIPHLLATTELQIIVVESRPDRVESLRQQGYPSDRVHLIDSDPATVQLPPYLADLILIDSSLPLTVDQLRHYYEALRPYGGTLIGHATELPTLAAEAKLPRATADANDGWGIITREGALEGASNYTGDWAASEDLRVKAPMGLLWFGDSITHFKRSPQPKFIDGVMISNPKDWTDASTRQGKVDYRLLDTTFTDVYTGRILTKEEAPELRQSFTEVDKETIQPSQYRPPRQKDDWKPEAPRAGERTNPLTGETEPRVFPKSYGCDGGVDYGLMYSMRSGTPAFYDKRTESGTINISGPRSGCTNSVIPANGVLNLPYFYEGCTCSYPLPLALSLVSMPETFEQWASWGAVEPGTLDGKIQRIGLNFGAPGDRKTDDGTLWLDLPNIGGPSPEVAVTTVPALAELPTFYRHSLFLPLGGQGWPWVAGSGVRGIKEINIAGLKAGDYEVRLTFCAPDPVSMPRLGALEIKLNDQTETLTAEDSASGRSMVRTFAKAPVGADGKLAISLSAIDGETYLNGIEIIRSGLQSTPVPQW
;
A
#
# COMPACT_ATOMS: atom_id res chain seq x y z
N MET A 1 53.93 2.63 72.39
CA MET A 1 52.50 2.92 72.68
C MET A 1 52.19 4.34 72.18
N ARG A 2 51.46 4.49 71.07
CA ARG A 2 50.79 5.74 70.62
C ARG A 2 49.97 5.46 69.34
N PHE A 3 48.65 5.59 69.46
CA PHE A 3 47.67 5.63 68.36
C PHE A 3 47.77 6.94 67.57
N ARG A 4 47.45 6.90 66.27
CA ARG A 4 46.87 8.00 65.44
C ARG A 4 46.36 7.39 64.11
N CYS A 5 45.06 7.06 64.04
CA CYS A 5 43.99 7.80 63.36
C CYS A 5 44.12 7.83 61.82
N LEU A 6 43.40 6.91 61.16
CA LEU A 6 43.01 6.99 59.75
C LEU A 6 41.88 8.03 59.59
N ALA A 7 42.01 8.94 58.63
CA ALA A 7 40.91 9.73 58.10
C ALA A 7 40.38 9.06 56.81
N PRO A 8 39.06 8.98 56.59
CA PRO A 8 38.53 8.42 55.35
C PRO A 8 38.57 9.48 54.24
N LEU A 9 39.08 9.09 53.07
CA LEU A 9 39.00 9.88 51.84
C LEU A 9 37.54 9.87 51.37
N LEU A 10 36.87 11.02 51.44
CA LEU A 10 35.54 11.22 50.88
C LEU A 10 35.67 11.35 49.35
N LEU A 11 35.37 10.29 48.61
CA LEU A 11 35.20 10.36 47.15
C LEU A 11 33.89 11.09 46.87
N ILE A 12 33.99 12.36 46.48
CA ILE A 12 32.87 13.12 45.92
C ILE A 12 32.61 12.56 44.53
N ALA A 13 31.61 11.69 44.40
CA ALA A 13 31.06 11.30 43.11
C ALA A 13 30.24 12.48 42.57
N LEU A 14 30.78 13.22 41.61
CA LEU A 14 30.00 14.16 40.80
C LEU A 14 28.96 13.35 40.00
N PRO A 15 27.67 13.69 40.05
CA PRO A 15 26.68 13.04 39.20
C PRO A 15 26.98 13.42 37.75
N VAL A 16 27.44 12.46 36.96
CA VAL A 16 27.46 12.60 35.50
C VAL A 16 25.99 12.65 35.08
N SER A 17 25.49 13.83 34.69
CA SER A 17 24.21 13.93 33.99
C SER A 17 24.31 13.13 32.70
N ALA A 18 23.78 11.91 32.71
CA ALA A 18 23.74 11.05 31.54
C ALA A 18 22.82 11.72 30.51
N LEU A 19 23.41 12.22 29.42
CA LEU A 19 22.66 12.60 28.22
C LEU A 19 21.77 11.43 27.80
N ALA A 20 20.57 11.72 27.28
CA ALA A 20 19.73 10.67 26.71
C ALA A 20 20.51 9.88 25.64
N GLY A 21 20.50 8.55 25.78
CA GLY A 21 21.17 7.63 24.88
C GLY A 21 20.45 7.46 23.54
N ASP A 22 20.94 6.55 22.72
CA ASP A 22 20.34 6.22 21.43
C ASP A 22 18.90 5.68 21.59
N TRP A 23 18.07 5.90 20.57
CA TRP A 23 16.69 5.41 20.47
C TRP A 23 16.53 4.53 19.22
N PRO A 24 17.07 3.31 19.22
CA PRO A 24 17.17 2.49 18.01
C PRO A 24 15.82 1.92 17.54
N MET A 25 14.79 1.91 18.39
CA MET A 25 13.46 1.38 18.08
C MET A 25 12.38 2.25 18.72
N TRP A 26 11.15 2.16 18.20
CA TRP A 26 10.00 2.74 18.90
C TRP A 26 9.93 2.21 20.33
N ARG A 27 9.78 3.15 21.28
CA ARG A 27 9.89 2.91 22.73
C ARG A 27 11.20 2.24 23.15
N HIS A 28 12.28 2.70 22.55
CA HIS A 28 13.69 2.44 22.88
C HIS A 28 14.21 1.05 22.52
N ASP A 29 13.47 -0.02 22.82
CA ASP A 29 13.95 -1.40 22.71
C ASP A 29 12.83 -2.37 22.26
N PRO A 30 13.13 -3.64 21.91
CA PRO A 30 12.09 -4.57 21.44
C PRO A 30 11.05 -4.94 22.52
N GLY A 31 11.36 -4.71 23.80
CA GLY A 31 10.43 -4.85 24.93
C GLY A 31 9.50 -3.65 25.09
N ARG A 32 9.71 -2.57 24.32
CA ARG A 32 8.94 -1.32 24.34
C ARG A 32 8.96 -0.62 25.70
N THR A 33 10.09 -0.67 26.41
CA THR A 33 10.20 -0.09 27.76
C THR A 33 10.01 1.43 27.81
N ALA A 34 10.20 2.12 26.67
CA ALA A 34 10.14 3.57 26.51
C ALA A 34 11.04 4.35 27.49
N ALA A 35 12.12 3.72 27.92
CA ALA A 35 13.05 4.30 28.88
C ALA A 35 14.48 4.14 28.40
N SER A 36 15.19 5.25 28.28
CA SER A 36 16.65 5.20 28.21
C SER A 36 17.24 4.80 29.57
N PRO A 37 18.53 4.44 29.64
CA PRO A 37 19.20 4.14 30.91
C PRO A 37 19.27 5.29 31.94
N SER A 38 18.71 6.47 31.65
CA SER A 38 18.67 7.61 32.58
C SER A 38 17.70 7.39 33.75
N PHE A 39 18.06 7.85 34.94
CA PHE A 39 17.20 7.82 36.13
C PHE A 39 16.19 8.98 36.13
N LEU A 40 14.95 8.72 36.56
CA LEU A 40 13.96 9.76 36.83
C LEU A 40 14.06 10.23 38.29
N PRO A 41 13.83 11.53 38.56
CA PRO A 41 13.82 12.06 39.92
C PRO A 41 12.63 11.53 40.73
N GLU A 42 12.77 11.47 42.06
CA GLU A 42 11.70 11.01 42.95
C GLU A 42 10.45 11.90 42.91
N LYS A 43 10.67 13.22 42.78
CA LYS A 43 9.62 14.23 42.66
C LYS A 43 9.59 14.79 41.25
N LEU A 44 8.45 14.66 40.59
CA LEU A 44 8.19 15.21 39.26
C LEU A 44 7.40 16.51 39.38
N GLU A 45 7.85 17.56 38.70
CA GLU A 45 7.14 18.81 38.53
C GLU A 45 7.08 19.19 37.04
N VAL A 46 6.03 19.91 36.64
CA VAL A 46 5.91 20.40 35.27
C VAL A 46 7.03 21.39 34.99
N ARG A 47 7.87 21.10 34.00
CA ARG A 47 8.92 21.98 33.49
C ARG A 47 8.39 22.85 32.36
N TRP A 48 7.68 22.23 31.43
CA TRP A 48 7.00 22.90 30.34
C TRP A 48 5.88 22.03 29.78
N SER A 49 4.95 22.65 29.05
CA SER A 49 4.00 21.96 28.18
C SER A 49 3.90 22.65 26.81
N ARG A 50 3.50 21.86 25.81
CA ARG A 50 3.27 22.29 24.43
C ARG A 50 1.99 21.66 23.90
N ALA A 51 1.11 22.48 23.36
CA ALA A 51 -0.03 21.99 22.60
C ALA A 51 0.39 21.68 21.16
N LEU A 52 0.11 20.47 20.68
CA LEU A 52 0.24 20.06 19.29
C LEU A 52 -1.16 19.86 18.67
N PRO A 53 -1.31 19.93 17.34
CA PRO A 53 -2.59 19.67 16.70
C PRO A 53 -3.11 18.27 17.06
N PRO A 54 -4.43 18.05 17.20
CA PRO A 54 -4.97 16.71 17.45
C PRO A 54 -4.57 15.73 16.32
N PRO A 55 -3.99 14.55 16.62
CA PRO A 55 -3.59 13.59 15.58
C PRO A 55 -4.74 13.21 14.62
N ALA A 56 -4.43 13.09 13.33
CA ALA A 56 -5.36 12.60 12.30
C ALA A 56 -4.94 11.18 11.85
N PRO A 57 -5.39 10.12 12.56
CA PRO A 57 -4.97 8.77 12.27
C PRO A 57 -5.41 8.31 10.88
N ALA A 58 -4.62 7.43 10.26
CA ALA A 58 -4.95 6.83 8.97
C ALA A 58 -6.27 6.06 9.03
N TYR A 59 -6.48 5.34 10.14
CA TYR A 59 -7.61 4.44 10.33
C TYR A 59 -8.47 4.89 11.50
N ARG A 60 -9.78 4.65 11.38
CA ARG A 60 -10.76 4.69 12.46
C ARG A 60 -10.84 3.35 13.21
N ASP A 61 -10.47 2.24 12.55
CA ASP A 61 -10.46 0.91 13.19
C ASP A 61 -9.49 0.90 14.38
N THR A 62 -10.00 0.55 15.57
CA THR A 62 -9.24 0.53 16.82
C THR A 62 -8.06 -0.45 16.78
N ARG A 63 -8.14 -1.48 15.93
CA ARG A 63 -7.07 -2.46 15.72
C ARG A 63 -5.97 -1.98 14.77
N LEU A 64 -6.01 -0.74 14.27
CA LEU A 64 -5.00 -0.13 13.41
C LEU A 64 -4.59 1.29 13.85
N GLN A 65 -4.67 1.58 15.15
CA GLN A 65 -4.31 2.88 15.73
C GLN A 65 -2.80 3.06 16.00
N PHE A 66 -1.95 2.66 15.04
CA PHE A 66 -0.48 2.82 15.19
C PHE A 66 -0.02 4.28 15.16
N ASP A 67 -0.83 5.17 14.58
CA ASP A 67 -0.60 6.61 14.47
C ASP A 67 -1.70 7.44 15.17
N GLY A 68 -2.44 6.82 16.09
CA GLY A 68 -3.51 7.48 16.84
C GLY A 68 -3.02 8.55 17.83
N ASN A 69 -1.70 8.63 18.07
CA ASN A 69 -1.10 9.55 19.03
C ASN A 69 0.32 9.95 18.59
N TYR A 70 0.85 11.03 19.16
CA TYR A 70 2.27 11.36 19.02
C TYR A 70 3.16 10.42 19.82
N GLU A 71 4.20 9.89 19.19
CA GLU A 71 5.14 8.95 19.80
C GLU A 71 6.57 9.53 19.75
N PRO A 72 6.99 10.27 20.80
CA PRO A 72 8.25 10.98 20.80
C PRO A 72 9.46 10.07 21.06
N ILE A 73 10.62 10.49 20.56
CA ILE A 73 11.92 9.95 20.96
C ILE A 73 12.83 11.05 21.48
N VAL A 74 13.86 10.69 22.25
CA VAL A 74 14.82 11.65 22.80
C VAL A 74 16.24 11.24 22.43
N LEU A 75 17.05 12.19 21.97
CA LEU A 75 18.49 12.01 21.71
C LEU A 75 19.26 13.20 22.27
N GLY A 76 20.11 12.96 23.27
CA GLY A 76 20.77 14.03 24.02
C GLY A 76 19.76 14.98 24.68
N LYS A 77 19.79 16.26 24.29
CA LYS A 77 18.93 17.35 24.80
C LYS A 77 17.77 17.71 23.86
N ARG A 78 17.38 16.79 22.98
CA ARG A 78 16.38 17.04 21.94
C ARG A 78 15.32 15.95 21.95
N LEU A 79 14.07 16.38 21.90
CA LEU A 79 12.89 15.54 21.76
C LEU A 79 12.40 15.66 20.31
N PHE A 80 12.16 14.55 19.63
CA PHE A 80 11.69 14.50 18.25
C PHE A 80 10.28 13.93 18.17
N VAL A 81 9.41 14.58 17.39
CA VAL A 81 8.02 14.18 17.19
C VAL A 81 7.73 14.15 15.70
N GLY A 82 7.32 12.97 15.21
CA GLY A 82 6.73 12.83 13.87
C GLY A 82 5.24 13.19 13.90
N SER A 83 4.74 13.75 12.81
CA SER A 83 3.37 14.25 12.71
C SER A 83 2.67 13.75 11.45
N ASN A 84 1.47 13.19 11.64
CA ASN A 84 0.58 12.77 10.55
C ASN A 84 -0.39 13.88 10.10
N ASN A 85 -0.35 15.06 10.73
CA ASN A 85 -1.18 16.21 10.38
C ASN A 85 -0.52 17.10 9.32
N ASP A 86 0.73 17.47 9.57
CA ASP A 86 1.47 18.49 8.82
C ASP A 86 2.74 17.94 8.15
N ASP A 87 2.79 16.62 7.96
CA ASP A 87 3.79 15.90 7.16
C ASP A 87 5.24 16.13 7.62
N SER A 88 5.47 16.24 8.93
CA SER A 88 6.73 16.74 9.46
C SER A 88 7.35 15.90 10.59
N VAL A 89 8.64 16.11 10.82
CA VAL A 89 9.34 15.81 12.07
C VAL A 89 9.82 17.11 12.69
N THR A 90 9.49 17.32 13.96
CA THR A 90 9.87 18.53 14.71
C THR A 90 10.77 18.16 15.88
N ALA A 91 11.81 18.96 16.10
CA ALA A 91 12.69 18.85 17.27
C ALA A 91 12.39 19.95 18.29
N PHE A 92 12.29 19.56 19.56
CA PHE A 92 12.13 20.46 20.69
C PHE A 92 13.30 20.32 21.68
N ASP A 93 13.65 21.42 22.33
CA ASP A 93 14.58 21.40 23.45
C ASP A 93 13.94 20.70 24.67
N THR A 94 14.66 19.77 25.28
CA THR A 94 14.14 18.98 26.41
C THR A 94 14.00 19.79 27.70
N ASP A 95 14.74 20.87 27.86
CA ASP A 95 14.73 21.71 29.06
C ASP A 95 13.69 22.85 28.96
N THR A 96 13.43 23.38 27.76
CA THR A 96 12.57 24.55 27.54
C THR A 96 11.27 24.29 26.77
N GLY A 97 11.20 23.22 25.97
CA GLY A 97 10.10 22.93 25.05
C GLY A 97 10.06 23.83 23.81
N GLU A 98 11.09 24.65 23.58
CA GLU A 98 11.21 25.50 22.39
C GLU A 98 11.45 24.65 21.14
N GLN A 99 10.82 25.03 20.03
CA GLN A 99 11.06 24.39 18.73
C GLN A 99 12.45 24.77 18.24
N LEU A 100 13.29 23.77 17.98
CA LEU A 100 14.65 23.96 17.48
C LEU A 100 14.70 23.96 15.95
N TRP A 101 14.00 23.02 15.33
CA TRP A 101 13.88 22.90 13.88
C TRP A 101 12.66 22.04 13.52
N LYS A 102 12.25 22.14 12.25
CA LYS A 102 11.17 21.33 11.67
C LYS A 102 11.55 20.89 10.26
N PHE A 103 11.38 19.61 9.96
CA PHE A 103 11.65 19.02 8.64
C PHE A 103 10.34 18.52 8.05
N PHE A 104 10.03 18.91 6.81
CA PHE A 104 8.80 18.53 6.12
C PHE A 104 9.05 17.47 5.05
N THR A 105 8.06 16.63 4.83
CA THR A 105 8.02 15.62 3.76
C THR A 105 6.81 15.88 2.85
N ASN A 106 6.56 15.00 1.86
CA ASN A 106 5.42 15.12 0.95
C ASN A 106 4.21 14.28 1.40
N GLY A 107 4.21 13.79 2.63
CA GLY A 107 3.11 13.00 3.17
C GLY A 107 3.27 12.69 4.66
N PRO A 108 2.24 12.11 5.29
CA PRO A 108 2.22 11.92 6.73
C PRO A 108 3.43 11.15 7.30
N VAL A 109 4.02 11.66 8.39
CA VAL A 109 5.00 10.92 9.20
C VAL A 109 4.26 10.23 10.34
N ARG A 110 3.90 8.97 10.14
CA ARG A 110 2.97 8.22 11.02
C ARG A 110 3.62 7.49 12.18
N PHE A 111 4.91 7.15 12.05
CA PHE A 111 5.63 6.35 13.02
C PHE A 111 6.67 7.19 13.74
N ALA A 112 6.93 6.85 15.00
CA ALA A 112 8.04 7.42 15.76
C ALA A 112 9.35 7.33 14.96
N PRO A 113 10.15 8.41 14.92
CA PRO A 113 11.51 8.34 14.42
C PRO A 113 12.37 7.37 15.24
N VAL A 114 13.53 6.99 14.72
CA VAL A 114 14.61 6.34 15.47
C VAL A 114 15.85 7.22 15.43
N GLY A 115 16.66 7.17 16.49
CA GLY A 115 17.81 8.07 16.66
C GLY A 115 19.06 7.36 17.13
N ARG A 116 20.21 7.68 16.53
CA ARG A 116 21.53 7.21 16.96
C ARG A 116 22.63 8.11 16.45
N GLU A 117 23.68 8.33 17.25
CA GLU A 117 24.90 9.02 16.80
C GLU A 117 24.64 10.38 16.13
N GLY A 118 23.72 11.17 16.70
CA GLY A 118 23.36 12.50 16.19
C GLY A 118 22.54 12.50 14.90
N ARG A 119 21.95 11.36 14.50
CA ARG A 119 21.07 11.22 13.34
C ARG A 119 19.68 10.81 13.78
N VAL A 120 18.66 11.30 13.09
CA VAL A 120 17.25 10.92 13.25
C VAL A 120 16.75 10.36 11.92
N ILE A 121 16.09 9.22 11.97
CA ILE A 121 15.65 8.45 10.80
C ILE A 121 14.16 8.14 10.92
N PHE A 122 13.39 8.38 9.86
CA PHE A 122 11.93 8.23 9.87
C PHE A 122 11.39 7.91 8.48
N GLY A 123 10.23 7.24 8.42
CA GLY A 123 9.50 6.95 7.19
C GLY A 123 8.30 7.88 7.02
N SER A 124 7.93 8.16 5.78
CA SER A 124 6.74 8.92 5.41
C SER A 124 5.84 8.14 4.45
N ASP A 125 4.55 8.46 4.48
CA ASP A 125 3.56 8.00 3.50
C ASP A 125 3.89 8.46 2.06
N ASP A 126 4.83 9.39 1.86
CA ASP A 126 5.38 9.75 0.54
C ASP A 126 6.25 8.66 -0.12
N GLY A 127 6.41 7.51 0.56
CA GLY A 127 7.18 6.37 0.08
C GLY A 127 8.68 6.50 0.29
N CYS A 128 9.12 7.47 1.09
CA CYS A 128 10.53 7.70 1.41
C CYS A 128 10.88 7.45 2.88
N VAL A 129 12.13 7.06 3.10
CA VAL A 129 12.81 7.11 4.39
C VAL A 129 13.82 8.25 4.35
N TYR A 130 13.85 9.04 5.43
CA TYR A 130 14.69 10.21 5.58
C TYR A 130 15.68 9.99 6.72
N CYS A 131 16.89 10.52 6.56
CA CYS A 131 17.84 10.70 7.64
C CYS A 131 18.23 12.17 7.72
N VAL A 132 18.06 12.78 8.88
CA VAL A 132 18.41 14.16 9.16
C VAL A 132 19.37 14.25 10.33
N LYS A 133 20.15 15.33 10.41
CA LYS A 133 20.96 15.60 11.61
C LYS A 133 20.06 15.99 12.76
N ALA A 134 20.32 15.41 13.93
CA ALA A 134 19.62 15.73 15.16
C ALA A 134 19.82 17.21 15.56
N SER A 135 20.98 17.80 15.23
CA SER A 135 21.36 19.16 15.65
C SER A 135 20.49 20.25 15.05
N ASP A 136 20.22 20.18 13.75
CA ASP A 136 19.68 21.27 12.93
C ASP A 136 18.60 20.82 11.91
N GLY A 137 18.28 19.53 11.84
CA GLY A 137 17.28 19.00 10.91
C GLY A 137 17.75 18.92 9.45
N SER A 138 19.02 19.24 9.15
CA SER A 138 19.53 19.17 7.78
C SER A 138 19.51 17.74 7.24
N LEU A 139 19.08 17.60 5.99
CA LEU A 139 19.01 16.31 5.29
C LEU A 139 20.41 15.71 5.14
N VAL A 140 20.56 14.45 5.56
CA VAL A 140 21.77 13.65 5.34
C VAL A 140 21.59 12.76 4.12
N TRP A 141 20.48 12.01 4.07
CA TRP A 141 20.08 11.25 2.90
C TRP A 141 18.56 11.07 2.86
N LYS A 142 18.03 10.91 1.64
CA LYS A 142 16.64 10.53 1.35
C LYS A 142 16.69 9.26 0.51
N LYS A 143 15.88 8.26 0.89
CA LYS A 143 15.71 7.02 0.13
C LYS A 143 14.25 6.87 -0.27
N ARG A 144 13.97 6.91 -1.58
CA ARG A 144 12.71 6.40 -2.13
C ARG A 144 12.71 4.87 -2.05
N ALA A 145 11.67 4.27 -1.49
CA ALA A 145 11.60 2.83 -1.29
C ALA A 145 11.49 2.07 -2.62
N VAL A 146 10.63 2.56 -3.51
CA VAL A 146 10.31 1.96 -4.82
C VAL A 146 10.60 2.99 -5.92
N PRO A 147 11.21 2.62 -7.05
CA PRO A 147 11.54 3.53 -8.16
C PRO A 147 10.31 3.88 -9.02
N SER A 148 9.16 4.11 -8.37
CA SER A 148 7.93 4.58 -9.00
C SER A 148 7.37 5.72 -8.17
N GLU A 149 6.85 6.74 -8.84
CA GLU A 149 6.27 7.93 -8.22
C GLU A 149 4.74 7.90 -8.24
N ARG A 150 4.14 6.74 -8.54
CA ARG A 150 2.69 6.60 -8.60
C ARG A 150 2.05 6.98 -7.27
N LEU A 151 1.12 7.92 -7.33
CA LEU A 151 0.35 8.41 -6.19
C LEU A 151 -1.08 7.85 -6.22
N VAL A 152 -1.72 7.82 -5.06
CA VAL A 152 -3.14 7.47 -4.85
C VAL A 152 -3.73 8.31 -3.73
N LEU A 153 -5.05 8.45 -3.70
CA LEU A 153 -5.74 9.02 -2.55
C LEU A 153 -5.90 7.92 -1.47
N GLY A 154 -5.08 7.98 -0.43
CA GLY A 154 -5.04 7.02 0.66
C GLY A 154 -5.37 7.68 2.00
N ASN A 155 -6.43 7.22 2.67
CA ASN A 155 -6.91 7.81 3.93
C ASN A 155 -7.13 9.33 3.82
N GLY A 156 -7.67 9.79 2.69
CA GLY A 156 -7.96 11.22 2.43
C GLY A 156 -6.76 12.08 2.06
N ARG A 157 -5.56 11.49 1.88
CA ARG A 157 -4.33 12.21 1.52
C ARG A 157 -3.77 11.68 0.22
N LEU A 158 -3.24 12.57 -0.63
CA LEU A 158 -2.48 12.16 -1.81
C LEU A 158 -1.10 11.66 -1.38
N ILE A 159 -0.86 10.35 -1.51
CA ILE A 159 0.33 9.67 -0.97
C ILE A 159 0.90 8.68 -1.99
N SER A 160 2.08 8.13 -1.72
CA SER A 160 2.62 7.03 -2.53
C SER A 160 1.72 5.80 -2.44
N VAL A 161 1.62 5.03 -3.53
CA VAL A 161 1.06 3.66 -3.51
C VAL A 161 1.82 2.76 -2.54
N TRP A 162 3.12 3.02 -2.34
CA TRP A 162 3.98 2.29 -1.43
C TRP A 162 4.41 3.13 -0.22
N PRO A 163 3.47 3.53 0.66
CA PRO A 163 3.80 4.35 1.81
C PRO A 163 4.71 3.57 2.78
N VAL A 164 5.60 4.26 3.50
CA VAL A 164 6.44 3.63 4.52
C VAL A 164 5.64 3.48 5.82
N ARG A 165 4.89 2.37 5.92
CA ARG A 165 4.08 2.04 7.10
C ARG A 165 4.64 0.91 7.98
N GLY A 166 5.85 0.44 7.68
CA GLY A 166 6.67 -0.31 8.63
C GLY A 166 7.63 0.62 9.34
N GLY A 167 7.32 0.99 10.59
CA GLY A 167 8.14 1.92 11.38
C GLY A 167 9.62 1.50 11.44
N PRO A 168 10.58 2.41 11.22
CA PRO A 168 11.98 2.04 11.07
C PRO A 168 12.58 1.48 12.37
N VAL A 169 13.57 0.60 12.22
CA VAL A 169 14.38 0.07 13.32
C VAL A 169 15.84 0.20 12.97
N LEU A 170 16.65 0.68 13.91
CA LEU A 170 18.10 0.77 13.79
C LEU A 170 18.77 -0.36 14.57
N HIS A 171 19.70 -1.06 13.95
CA HIS A 171 20.52 -2.06 14.62
C HIS A 171 21.86 -2.24 13.91
N GLU A 172 22.95 -2.19 14.66
CA GLU A 172 24.32 -2.41 14.16
C GLU A 172 24.66 -1.59 12.90
N GLY A 173 24.34 -0.30 12.90
CA GLY A 173 24.63 0.59 11.76
C GLY A 173 23.73 0.36 10.54
N LYS A 174 22.65 -0.40 10.67
CA LYS A 174 21.66 -0.66 9.63
C LYS A 174 20.29 -0.15 10.03
N VAL A 175 19.48 0.19 9.05
CA VAL A 175 18.07 0.54 9.22
C VAL A 175 17.20 -0.48 8.49
N TYR A 176 16.17 -0.96 9.16
CA TYR A 176 15.16 -1.87 8.64
C TYR A 176 13.82 -1.15 8.59
N PHE A 177 13.09 -1.29 7.48
CA PHE A 177 11.76 -0.71 7.31
C PHE A 177 10.97 -1.50 6.27
N ALA A 178 9.67 -1.21 6.17
CA ALA A 178 8.81 -1.79 5.14
C ALA A 178 7.95 -0.73 4.44
N ALA A 179 7.69 -0.95 3.15
CA ALA A 179 6.94 -0.05 2.29
C ALA A 179 5.88 -0.80 1.47
N GLY A 180 4.76 -0.14 1.22
CA GLY A 180 3.58 -0.74 0.59
C GLY A 180 2.72 -1.51 1.57
N VAL A 181 1.40 -1.41 1.41
CA VAL A 181 0.44 -2.15 2.23
C VAL A 181 -0.46 -3.08 1.41
N TRP A 182 -0.29 -3.07 0.08
CA TRP A 182 -1.11 -3.78 -0.90
C TRP A 182 -0.31 -4.91 -1.52
N PRO A 183 -0.57 -6.17 -1.17
CA PRO A 183 0.15 -7.27 -1.78
C PRO A 183 -0.03 -7.31 -3.31
N LEU A 184 -1.18 -6.87 -3.84
CA LEU A 184 -1.42 -6.77 -5.29
C LEU A 184 -0.50 -5.78 -6.02
N GLU A 185 -0.01 -4.75 -5.32
CA GLU A 185 0.94 -3.74 -5.82
C GLU A 185 2.40 -4.12 -5.55
N GLY A 186 2.63 -5.20 -4.82
CA GLY A 186 3.90 -5.47 -4.18
C GLY A 186 4.04 -4.77 -2.81
N THR A 187 4.67 -5.48 -1.89
CA THR A 187 5.09 -4.98 -0.57
C THR A 187 6.54 -5.37 -0.35
N PHE A 188 7.28 -4.49 0.31
CA PHE A 188 8.74 -4.55 0.30
C PHE A 188 9.28 -4.39 1.72
N VAL A 189 10.25 -5.22 2.09
CA VAL A 189 11.01 -5.11 3.34
C VAL A 189 12.47 -4.82 2.99
N PHE A 190 13.06 -3.85 3.66
CA PHE A 190 14.40 -3.36 3.34
C PHE A 190 15.34 -3.46 4.53
N CYS A 191 16.61 -3.66 4.22
CA CYS A 191 17.73 -3.26 5.06
C CYS A 191 18.60 -2.29 4.29
N VAL A 192 18.93 -1.17 4.92
CA VAL A 192 19.81 -0.15 4.36
C VAL A 192 20.93 0.18 5.33
N ASP A 193 22.05 0.62 4.79
CA ASP A 193 23.11 1.20 5.60
C ASP A 193 22.62 2.51 6.26
N ALA A 194 22.76 2.64 7.58
CA ALA A 194 22.24 3.78 8.32
C ALA A 194 22.96 5.10 7.97
N ALA A 195 24.24 5.01 7.57
CA ALA A 195 25.05 6.17 7.29
C ALA A 195 24.73 6.81 5.93
N THR A 196 24.37 5.98 4.94
CA THR A 196 24.27 6.34 3.52
C THR A 196 22.89 6.14 2.91
N GLY A 197 22.02 5.35 3.55
CA GLY A 197 20.73 4.94 2.98
C GLY A 197 20.84 3.94 1.84
N LYS A 198 22.04 3.42 1.52
CA LYS A 198 22.22 2.44 0.45
C LYS A 198 21.58 1.10 0.83
N THR A 199 20.81 0.52 -0.09
CA THR A 199 20.22 -0.81 0.10
C THR A 199 21.31 -1.86 0.30
N ILE A 200 21.20 -2.62 1.38
CA ILE A 200 22.01 -3.82 1.66
C ILE A 200 21.27 -5.05 1.12
N TRP A 201 20.00 -5.19 1.47
CA TRP A 201 19.10 -6.20 0.91
C TRP A 201 17.67 -5.69 0.84
N ARG A 202 16.87 -6.32 -0.03
CA ARG A 202 15.41 -6.13 -0.16
C ARG A 202 14.74 -7.49 -0.26
N ASN A 203 13.61 -7.64 0.42
CA ASN A 203 12.63 -8.69 0.13
C ASN A 203 11.46 -8.08 -0.63
N ASP A 204 11.21 -8.56 -1.85
CA ASP A 204 10.08 -8.19 -2.71
C ASP A 204 9.14 -9.37 -3.00
N ARG A 205 9.41 -10.53 -2.41
CA ARG A 205 8.68 -11.79 -2.65
C ARG A 205 7.46 -11.95 -1.74
N ALA A 206 7.49 -11.35 -0.54
CA ALA A 206 6.52 -11.60 0.53
C ALA A 206 5.07 -11.19 0.19
N ALA A 207 4.88 -10.37 -0.84
CA ALA A 207 3.58 -9.92 -1.32
C ALA A 207 2.77 -11.01 -2.04
N TYR A 208 3.44 -11.93 -2.75
CA TYR A 208 2.76 -12.90 -3.60
C TYR A 208 3.01 -14.33 -3.12
N ARG A 209 2.07 -14.84 -2.32
CA ARG A 209 2.08 -16.23 -1.84
C ARG A 209 0.69 -16.83 -2.01
N TYR A 210 0.61 -17.98 -2.67
CA TYR A 210 -0.58 -18.81 -2.64
C TYR A 210 -0.55 -19.65 -1.36
N GLN A 211 -1.46 -19.38 -0.43
CA GLN A 211 -1.45 -20.02 0.89
C GLN A 211 -2.85 -20.05 1.51
N VAL A 212 -2.98 -20.64 2.70
CA VAL A 212 -4.24 -20.75 3.43
C VAL A 212 -4.57 -19.44 4.16
N HIS A 213 -5.81 -18.99 4.01
CA HIS A 213 -6.42 -17.80 4.61
C HIS A 213 -7.44 -18.18 5.69
N PRO A 214 -8.02 -17.19 6.41
CA PRO A 214 -9.17 -17.43 7.25
C PRO A 214 -10.25 -18.26 6.54
N HIS A 215 -10.91 -19.16 7.29
CA HIS A 215 -11.86 -20.15 6.79
C HIS A 215 -11.26 -21.28 5.93
N ASN A 216 -9.96 -21.55 6.08
CA ASN A 216 -9.27 -22.64 5.37
C ASN A 216 -9.38 -22.50 3.85
N ALA A 217 -9.32 -21.25 3.36
CA ALA A 217 -9.47 -20.90 1.96
C ALA A 217 -8.09 -20.67 1.34
N GLU A 218 -7.79 -21.30 0.21
CA GLU A 218 -6.52 -21.08 -0.49
C GLU A 218 -6.66 -19.94 -1.50
N ALA A 219 -5.75 -18.97 -1.46
CA ALA A 219 -5.76 -17.81 -2.35
C ALA A 219 -4.40 -17.10 -2.30
N TYR A 220 -4.16 -16.17 -3.24
CA TYR A 220 -3.06 -15.24 -3.05
C TYR A 220 -3.28 -14.37 -1.80
N GLY A 221 -2.24 -14.30 -0.98
CA GLY A 221 -2.16 -13.43 0.18
C GLY A 221 -0.72 -13.22 0.61
N GLY A 222 -0.33 -11.99 0.82
CA GLY A 222 1.02 -11.65 1.25
C GLY A 222 1.05 -10.77 2.49
N LEU A 223 2.28 -10.40 2.84
CA LEU A 223 2.56 -9.43 3.89
C LEU A 223 1.94 -8.07 3.52
N ALA A 224 1.18 -7.49 4.44
CA ALA A 224 0.68 -6.12 4.35
C ALA A 224 1.30 -5.33 5.52
N PRO A 225 2.56 -4.89 5.39
CA PRO A 225 3.36 -4.46 6.52
C PRO A 225 2.89 -3.12 7.07
N GLN A 226 2.26 -3.16 8.25
CA GLN A 226 1.77 -1.98 8.96
C GLN A 226 1.96 -2.18 10.47
N GLY A 227 2.73 -1.29 11.08
CA GLY A 227 3.04 -1.31 12.50
C GLY A 227 4.52 -1.09 12.80
N TYR A 228 4.85 -1.07 14.08
CA TYR A 228 6.22 -0.86 14.54
C TYR A 228 7.04 -2.16 14.46
N LEU A 229 8.07 -2.18 13.61
CA LEU A 229 9.00 -3.31 13.52
C LEU A 229 9.77 -3.45 14.85
N LEU A 230 10.31 -4.65 15.09
CA LEU A 230 11.27 -4.91 16.16
C LEU A 230 12.26 -6.00 15.78
N ILE A 231 13.32 -6.14 16.57
CA ILE A 231 14.32 -7.21 16.44
C ILE A 231 14.20 -8.17 17.62
N ASP A 232 14.10 -9.46 17.32
CA ASP A 232 14.09 -10.56 18.28
C ASP A 232 15.25 -11.51 17.97
N GLY A 233 16.41 -11.27 18.59
CA GLY A 233 17.64 -12.00 18.28
C GLY A 233 18.12 -11.73 16.85
N ASP A 234 18.28 -12.79 16.04
CA ASP A 234 18.70 -12.71 14.63
C ASP A 234 17.54 -12.48 13.65
N ASP A 235 16.36 -12.11 14.15
CA ASP A 235 15.15 -11.96 13.36
C ASP A 235 14.61 -10.52 13.37
N LEU A 236 14.23 -10.05 12.18
CA LEU A 236 13.38 -8.88 12.02
C LEU A 236 11.91 -9.31 12.06
N ILE A 237 11.14 -8.71 12.96
CA ILE A 237 9.70 -8.92 13.07
C ILE A 237 8.98 -7.76 12.40
N VAL A 238 8.11 -8.09 11.44
CA VAL A 238 7.35 -7.13 10.65
C VAL A 238 5.85 -7.32 10.90
N PRO A 239 5.20 -6.46 11.69
CA PRO A 239 3.74 -6.45 11.85
C PRO A 239 3.00 -6.35 10.52
N SER A 240 1.86 -7.03 10.43
CA SER A 240 1.06 -7.12 9.19
C SER A 240 -0.38 -6.64 9.41
N SER A 241 -0.56 -5.42 9.91
CA SER A 241 -1.88 -4.88 10.28
C SER A 241 -2.61 -5.80 11.27
N GLN A 242 -3.79 -6.33 10.93
CA GLN A 242 -4.61 -7.19 11.78
C GLN A 242 -4.18 -8.67 11.74
N ALA A 243 -3.19 -9.03 10.92
CA ALA A 243 -2.63 -10.38 10.79
C ALA A 243 -1.36 -10.54 11.64
N TYR A 244 -0.96 -11.80 11.87
CA TYR A 244 0.24 -12.13 12.64
C TYR A 244 1.50 -11.57 11.94
N PRO A 245 2.50 -11.07 12.69
CA PRO A 245 3.72 -10.53 12.09
C PRO A 245 4.50 -11.59 11.30
N ALA A 246 5.20 -11.13 10.26
CA ALA A 246 6.20 -11.93 9.55
C ALA A 246 7.55 -11.88 10.27
N ARG A 247 8.32 -12.97 10.17
CA ARG A 247 9.68 -13.11 10.69
C ARG A 247 10.65 -13.23 9.52
N PHE A 248 11.64 -12.36 9.46
CA PHE A 248 12.69 -12.35 8.45
C PHE A 248 14.05 -12.56 9.07
N ASP A 249 14.92 -13.26 8.36
CA ASP A 249 16.34 -13.30 8.70
C ASP A 249 16.95 -11.89 8.63
N LEU A 250 17.51 -11.40 9.74
CA LEU A 250 18.00 -10.04 9.83
C LEU A 250 19.17 -9.76 8.86
N LYS A 251 20.00 -10.77 8.59
CA LYS A 251 21.21 -10.64 7.77
C LYS A 251 20.92 -10.71 6.28
N THR A 252 20.02 -11.57 5.87
CA THR A 252 19.76 -11.89 4.46
C THR A 252 18.44 -11.34 3.92
N GLY A 253 17.51 -10.94 4.79
CA GLY A 253 16.16 -10.55 4.38
C GLY A 253 15.28 -11.70 3.91
N LYS A 254 15.72 -12.95 4.06
CA LYS A 254 14.92 -14.13 3.70
C LYS A 254 13.75 -14.26 4.67
N LEU A 255 12.55 -14.43 4.13
CA LEU A 255 11.36 -14.74 4.93
C LEU A 255 11.54 -16.10 5.62
N LYS A 256 11.46 -16.13 6.95
CA LYS A 256 11.55 -17.34 7.77
C LYS A 256 10.17 -17.90 8.08
N GLU A 257 9.23 -17.04 8.47
CA GLU A 257 7.88 -17.43 8.89
C GLU A 257 6.89 -16.32 8.56
N PHE A 258 5.80 -16.67 7.90
CA PHE A 258 4.61 -15.82 7.79
C PHE A 258 3.44 -16.71 7.41
N GLU A 259 2.41 -16.70 8.26
CA GLU A 259 1.20 -17.47 8.04
C GLU A 259 0.00 -16.56 8.23
N LEU A 260 -0.91 -16.58 7.26
CA LEU A 260 -2.19 -15.90 7.44
C LEU A 260 -3.06 -16.69 8.42
N PRO A 261 -3.94 -16.03 9.20
CA PRO A 261 -4.57 -16.69 10.32
C PRO A 261 -5.62 -17.73 9.89
N ALA A 262 -5.41 -18.99 10.25
CA ALA A 262 -6.40 -20.08 10.11
C ALA A 262 -7.50 -20.00 11.19
N PRO A 263 -8.64 -20.69 11.03
CA PRO A 263 -9.69 -20.74 12.06
C PRO A 263 -9.13 -21.15 13.44
N GLY A 264 -9.42 -20.34 14.47
CA GLY A 264 -8.94 -20.58 15.85
C GLY A 264 -7.53 -20.08 16.15
N ARG A 265 -6.87 -19.36 15.22
CA ARG A 265 -5.60 -18.69 15.47
C ARG A 265 -5.76 -17.28 15.99
N LYS A 266 -4.79 -16.86 16.80
CA LYS A 266 -4.74 -15.56 17.47
C LYS A 266 -4.74 -14.41 16.46
N PRO A 267 -5.53 -13.34 16.65
CA PRO A 267 -5.39 -12.13 15.85
C PRO A 267 -4.00 -11.52 16.06
N GLY A 268 -3.38 -11.06 14.98
CA GLY A 268 -2.23 -10.17 15.08
C GLY A 268 -2.69 -8.71 15.15
N GLY A 269 -1.72 -7.81 15.25
CA GLY A 269 -1.94 -6.37 15.37
C GLY A 269 -0.71 -5.58 14.96
N TRP A 270 -0.88 -4.26 14.86
CA TRP A 270 0.21 -3.31 14.61
C TRP A 270 1.23 -3.23 15.76
N PHE A 271 0.87 -3.77 16.92
CA PHE A 271 1.69 -3.79 18.14
C PHE A 271 2.23 -5.19 18.41
N ALA A 272 3.53 -5.26 18.69
CA ALA A 272 4.20 -6.42 19.27
C ALA A 272 5.38 -5.98 20.16
N SER A 273 5.70 -6.80 21.17
CA SER A 273 6.89 -6.64 22.01
C SER A 273 7.52 -7.98 22.38
N THR A 274 8.79 -7.96 22.79
CA THR A 274 9.45 -9.11 23.41
C THR A 274 9.15 -9.17 24.92
N PRO A 275 9.09 -10.37 25.52
CA PRO A 275 8.92 -10.51 26.96
C PRO A 275 10.14 -9.99 27.73
N SER A 276 9.93 -9.49 28.94
CA SER A 276 10.98 -9.32 29.94
C SER A 276 11.53 -10.66 30.41
N ALA A 277 12.72 -10.68 31.03
CA ALA A 277 13.31 -11.90 31.61
C ALA A 277 12.36 -12.63 32.58
N LYS A 278 11.54 -11.89 33.34
CA LYS A 278 10.54 -12.46 34.26
C LYS A 278 9.35 -13.05 33.53
N GLU A 279 8.92 -12.43 32.43
CA GLU A 279 7.84 -12.95 31.59
C GLU A 279 8.31 -14.18 30.81
N GLU A 280 9.54 -14.17 30.32
CA GLU A 280 10.17 -15.28 29.59
C GLU A 280 10.21 -16.56 30.42
N GLN A 281 10.50 -16.47 31.73
CA GLN A 281 10.43 -17.61 32.66
C GLN A 281 9.04 -18.25 32.76
N LYS A 282 7.97 -17.48 32.50
CA LYS A 282 6.58 -17.97 32.54
C LYS A 282 6.09 -18.44 31.18
N LEU A 283 6.78 -18.06 30.11
CA LEU A 283 6.45 -18.49 28.77
C LEU A 283 6.88 -19.95 28.59
N LYS A 284 5.93 -20.79 28.18
CA LYS A 284 6.22 -22.20 27.85
C LYS A 284 7.12 -22.33 26.61
N ARG A 285 7.20 -21.29 25.78
CA ARG A 285 8.03 -21.16 24.57
C ARG A 285 8.37 -19.69 24.36
N ARG A 286 9.59 -19.38 23.89
CA ARG A 286 9.98 -18.03 23.44
C ARG A 286 8.97 -17.53 22.39
N GLY A 287 8.48 -16.30 22.53
CA GLY A 287 7.46 -15.75 21.65
C GLY A 287 7.14 -14.28 21.93
N LEU A 288 6.46 -13.64 20.98
CA LEU A 288 6.06 -12.23 21.07
C LEU A 288 4.85 -12.05 21.99
N LEU A 289 4.79 -10.89 22.64
CA LEU A 289 3.65 -10.42 23.41
C LEU A 289 2.79 -9.48 22.55
N PHE A 290 1.48 -9.54 22.77
CA PHE A 290 0.48 -8.74 22.08
C PHE A 290 -0.51 -8.16 23.08
N ASP A 291 -0.94 -6.92 22.85
CA ASP A 291 -1.83 -6.22 23.76
C ASP A 291 -3.30 -6.59 23.49
N SER A 292 -4.06 -6.89 24.54
CA SER A 292 -5.45 -7.29 24.39
C SER A 292 -6.34 -6.17 23.84
N ASP A 293 -6.08 -4.91 24.16
CA ASP A 293 -6.93 -3.79 23.73
C ASP A 293 -6.81 -3.55 22.23
N VAL A 294 -5.60 -3.72 21.69
CA VAL A 294 -5.33 -3.62 20.23
C VAL A 294 -5.92 -4.80 19.48
N ASN A 295 -6.04 -5.95 20.14
CA ASN A 295 -6.57 -7.19 19.55
C ASN A 295 -8.00 -7.49 19.99
N THR A 296 -8.78 -6.45 20.28
CA THR A 296 -10.20 -6.58 20.62
C THR A 296 -11.09 -6.11 19.47
N LYS A 297 -12.14 -6.88 19.16
CA LYS A 297 -13.23 -6.44 18.27
C LYS A 297 -14.58 -7.01 18.70
N PRO A 298 -15.67 -6.23 18.67
CA PRO A 298 -17.02 -6.76 18.78
C PRO A 298 -17.31 -7.72 17.62
N HIS A 299 -17.75 -8.94 17.93
CA HIS A 299 -18.23 -9.90 16.94
C HIS A 299 -19.68 -10.28 17.26
N GLU A 300 -20.62 -9.69 16.51
CA GLU A 300 -22.07 -9.90 16.64
C GLU A 300 -22.57 -9.61 18.07
N ASP A 301 -22.53 -10.59 18.96
CA ASP A 301 -23.06 -10.54 20.33
C ASP A 301 -22.01 -10.21 21.40
N LYS A 302 -20.71 -10.47 21.17
CA LYS A 302 -19.68 -10.35 22.21
C LYS A 302 -18.35 -9.80 21.69
N PRO A 303 -17.61 -9.01 22.51
CA PRO A 303 -16.22 -8.69 22.21
C PRO A 303 -15.39 -9.96 22.24
N ARG A 304 -14.52 -10.13 21.25
CA ARG A 304 -13.43 -11.13 21.30
C ARG A 304 -12.12 -10.38 21.44
N SER A 305 -11.27 -10.89 22.31
CA SER A 305 -9.98 -10.29 22.64
C SER A 305 -8.95 -11.38 22.86
N GLU A 306 -7.71 -11.11 22.48
CA GLU A 306 -6.56 -11.97 22.75
C GLU A 306 -5.31 -11.15 23.08
N GLY A 307 -4.46 -11.67 23.96
CA GLY A 307 -3.22 -11.00 24.36
C GLY A 307 -3.13 -10.80 25.87
N LEU A 308 -2.19 -9.96 26.28
CA LEU A 308 -2.03 -9.51 27.67
C LEU A 308 -2.54 -8.08 27.80
N PRO A 309 -3.30 -7.75 28.86
CA PRO A 309 -3.79 -6.40 29.05
C PRO A 309 -2.67 -5.44 29.45
N ALA A 310 -2.79 -4.20 29.00
CA ALA A 310 -2.00 -3.04 29.41
C ALA A 310 -0.48 -3.08 29.12
N ILE A 311 -0.01 -4.01 28.28
CA ILE A 311 1.42 -4.06 27.93
C ILE A 311 1.83 -2.88 27.05
N ARG A 312 0.91 -2.33 26.24
CA ARG A 312 1.16 -1.11 25.44
C ARG A 312 0.99 0.17 26.25
N SER A 313 0.31 0.12 27.39
CA SER A 313 -0.02 1.28 28.24
C SER A 313 0.81 1.31 29.53
N THR A 314 1.95 0.62 29.50
CA THR A 314 2.95 0.62 30.56
C THR A 314 4.34 0.90 30.01
N ILE A 315 5.17 1.54 30.83
CA ILE A 315 6.61 1.72 30.58
C ILE A 315 7.38 1.35 31.85
N ARG A 316 8.69 1.08 31.75
CA ARG A 316 9.50 0.68 32.91
C ARG A 316 10.76 1.53 32.99
N THR A 317 11.01 2.14 34.16
CA THR A 317 12.24 2.89 34.42
C THR A 317 12.93 2.32 35.66
N GLY A 318 14.13 1.76 35.50
CA GLY A 318 14.79 1.00 36.58
C GLY A 318 13.87 -0.10 37.13
N ASN A 319 13.53 -0.03 38.42
CA ASN A 319 12.64 -0.98 39.10
C ASN A 319 11.18 -0.49 39.20
N ARG A 320 10.83 0.67 38.64
CA ARG A 320 9.47 1.22 38.67
C ARG A 320 8.75 0.95 37.35
N GLU A 321 7.51 0.47 37.46
CA GLU A 321 6.57 0.39 36.35
C GLU A 321 5.66 1.63 36.40
N TRP A 322 5.43 2.24 35.25
CA TRP A 322 4.52 3.38 35.10
C TRP A 322 3.33 2.97 34.25
N LYS A 323 2.13 3.38 34.67
CA LYS A 323 0.89 3.11 33.93
C LYS A 323 0.34 4.38 33.33
N PHE A 324 -0.26 4.28 32.15
CA PHE A 324 -0.92 5.44 31.51
C PHE A 324 -2.20 5.87 32.25
N THR A 325 -2.64 5.09 33.24
CA THR A 325 -3.72 5.44 34.16
C THR A 325 -3.25 6.24 35.37
N GLU A 326 -1.95 6.55 35.48
CA GLU A 326 -1.43 7.36 36.59
C GLU A 326 -1.87 8.83 36.49
N THR A 327 -2.12 9.43 37.64
CA THR A 327 -2.29 10.89 37.76
C THR A 327 -0.92 11.54 37.89
N LEU A 328 -0.51 12.29 36.86
CA LEU A 328 0.75 13.01 36.82
C LEU A 328 0.54 14.53 36.92
N PRO A 329 1.49 15.28 37.52
CA PRO A 329 1.38 16.73 37.66
C PRO A 329 1.15 17.44 36.32
N GLY A 330 0.15 18.33 36.29
CA GLY A 330 -0.19 19.15 35.11
C GLY A 330 -0.85 18.40 33.95
N VAL A 331 -1.01 17.09 34.04
CA VAL A 331 -1.70 16.29 33.03
C VAL A 331 -3.21 16.36 33.29
N SER A 332 -3.94 17.00 32.39
CA SER A 332 -5.39 17.25 32.52
C SER A 332 -6.28 16.31 31.71
N ASP A 333 -5.70 15.39 30.94
CA ASP A 333 -6.39 14.48 30.02
C ASP A 333 -5.70 13.10 30.01
N GLU A 334 -6.29 12.10 29.34
CA GLU A 334 -5.76 10.74 29.25
C GLU A 334 -4.36 10.68 28.63
N ILE A 335 -3.47 9.89 29.25
CA ILE A 335 -2.12 9.65 28.75
C ILE A 335 -2.18 8.70 27.55
N ALA A 336 -1.57 9.14 26.45
CA ALA A 336 -1.42 8.40 25.21
C ALA A 336 -0.05 7.75 25.03
N SER A 337 1.02 8.43 25.49
CA SER A 337 2.39 7.91 25.44
C SER A 337 3.23 8.48 26.58
N LEU A 338 4.24 7.73 27.00
CA LEU A 338 5.25 8.13 27.98
C LEU A 338 6.64 7.79 27.44
N ALA A 339 7.60 8.69 27.65
CA ALA A 339 9.01 8.43 27.38
C ALA A 339 9.90 8.97 28.50
N ALA A 340 10.84 8.17 28.99
CA ALA A 340 11.77 8.56 30.05
C ALA A 340 13.19 8.72 29.51
N ALA A 341 13.70 9.95 29.51
CA ALA A 341 15.01 10.28 28.98
C ALA A 341 15.52 11.62 29.52
N ASP A 342 16.84 11.83 29.48
CA ASP A 342 17.48 13.08 29.90
C ASP A 342 17.08 13.52 31.33
N GLY A 343 16.83 12.53 32.21
CA GLY A 343 16.38 12.76 33.58
C GLY A 343 14.94 13.29 33.69
N LYS A 344 14.14 13.19 32.63
CA LYS A 344 12.78 13.73 32.55
C LYS A 344 11.80 12.68 32.05
N LEU A 345 10.55 12.85 32.45
CA LEU A 345 9.41 12.09 31.94
C LEU A 345 8.63 12.97 30.97
N PHE A 346 8.61 12.57 29.70
CA PHE A 346 7.80 13.20 28.68
C PHE A 346 6.45 12.49 28.60
N VAL A 347 5.37 13.26 28.59
CA VAL A 347 3.99 12.76 28.59
C VAL A 347 3.27 13.31 27.37
N VAL A 348 2.66 12.43 26.57
CA VAL A 348 1.74 12.82 25.50
C VAL A 348 0.33 12.48 25.93
N THR A 349 -0.60 13.41 25.79
CA THR A 349 -2.04 13.20 26.03
C THR A 349 -2.77 12.83 24.74
N LYS A 350 -3.95 12.21 24.85
CA LYS A 350 -4.81 11.91 23.68
C LYS A 350 -5.25 13.15 22.92
N SER A 351 -5.44 14.27 23.62
CA SER A 351 -5.72 15.58 23.01
C SER A 351 -4.52 16.21 22.26
N GLY A 352 -3.33 15.61 22.29
CA GLY A 352 -2.15 16.13 21.60
C GLY A 352 -1.29 17.08 22.43
N SER A 353 -1.46 17.15 23.76
CA SER A 353 -0.56 17.91 24.62
C SER A 353 0.71 17.11 24.92
N LEU A 354 1.85 17.76 24.81
CA LEU A 354 3.16 17.24 25.15
C LEU A 354 3.68 17.97 26.40
N LEU A 355 3.93 17.22 27.47
CA LEU A 355 4.43 17.75 28.73
C LEU A 355 5.80 17.18 29.04
N CYS A 356 6.60 17.97 29.74
CA CYS A 356 7.85 17.54 30.30
C CYS A 356 7.83 17.69 31.82
N LEU A 357 8.04 16.57 32.51
CA LEU A 357 8.07 16.48 33.96
C LEU A 357 9.49 16.15 34.40
N GLY A 358 10.01 16.88 35.38
CA GLY A 358 11.37 16.66 35.87
C GLY A 358 11.62 17.37 37.20
N GLU A 359 12.86 17.29 37.67
CA GLU A 359 13.27 18.01 38.88
C GLU A 359 13.30 19.52 38.61
N ASN A 360 12.86 20.32 39.58
CA ASN A 360 12.91 21.78 39.50
C ASN A 360 13.63 22.39 40.72
N PRO A 361 14.95 22.10 40.88
CA PRO A 361 15.68 22.52 42.07
C PRO A 361 15.76 24.05 42.19
N GLU A 362 15.74 24.77 41.06
CA GLU A 362 15.79 26.23 40.97
C GLU A 362 14.41 26.90 41.11
N LYS A 363 13.31 26.13 41.21
CA LYS A 363 11.92 26.63 41.26
C LYS A 363 11.57 27.60 40.13
N LEU A 364 12.08 27.37 38.93
CA LEU A 364 11.75 28.18 37.76
C LEU A 364 10.27 27.98 37.39
N PRO A 365 9.59 29.03 36.87
CA PRO A 365 8.21 28.88 36.40
C PRO A 365 8.15 27.93 35.21
N ALA A 366 7.09 27.13 35.15
CA ALA A 366 6.82 26.27 34.01
C ALA A 366 6.57 27.11 32.73
N ARG A 367 7.08 26.65 31.59
CA ARG A 367 6.83 27.29 30.28
C ARG A 367 5.63 26.65 29.59
N PHE A 368 4.77 27.45 28.98
CA PHE A 368 3.57 26.95 28.29
C PHE A 368 3.59 27.44 26.84
N HIS A 369 3.65 26.50 25.90
CA HIS A 369 3.64 26.76 24.46
C HIS A 369 2.25 26.42 23.91
N PHE A 370 1.53 27.43 23.45
CA PHE A 370 0.19 27.26 22.89
C PHE A 370 0.24 27.04 21.38
N LEU A 371 -0.79 26.41 20.84
CA LEU A 371 -1.02 26.37 19.39
C LEU A 371 -1.25 27.80 18.89
N GLU A 372 -0.48 28.21 17.90
CA GLU A 372 -0.79 29.42 17.15
C GLU A 372 -2.12 29.22 16.42
N LYS A 373 -3.01 30.20 16.51
CA LYS A 373 -4.24 30.17 15.71
C LYS A 373 -3.85 30.39 14.25
N ALA A 374 -4.38 29.56 13.35
CA ALA A 374 -4.34 29.86 11.93
C ALA A 374 -4.93 31.26 11.70
N GLY A 375 -4.24 32.11 10.93
CA GLY A 375 -4.72 33.45 10.61
C GLY A 375 -5.98 33.43 9.74
N ASP A 376 -6.71 34.54 9.69
CA ASP A 376 -7.78 34.71 8.72
C ASP A 376 -7.17 34.85 7.31
N PHE A 377 -7.35 33.83 6.46
CA PHE A 377 -6.85 33.83 5.09
C PHE A 377 -7.82 34.60 4.18
N ALA A 378 -7.82 35.93 4.27
CA ALA A 378 -8.60 36.76 3.36
C ALA A 378 -8.03 36.68 1.93
N PRO A 379 -8.88 36.64 0.89
CA PRO A 379 -8.40 36.71 -0.49
C PRO A 379 -7.66 38.02 -0.72
N GLY A 380 -6.42 37.94 -1.25
CA GLY A 380 -5.65 39.13 -1.62
C GLY A 380 -6.21 39.85 -2.85
N GLU A 381 -5.64 41.01 -3.20
CA GLU A 381 -6.06 41.79 -4.39
C GLU A 381 -5.64 41.07 -5.69
N GLY A 382 -6.60 40.75 -6.57
CA GLY A 382 -6.35 40.08 -7.85
C GLY A 382 -7.62 39.64 -8.58
N LYS A 383 -7.48 39.19 -9.85
CA LYS A 383 -8.60 38.62 -10.62
C LYS A 383 -9.01 37.28 -10.02
N GLN A 384 -10.23 37.22 -9.48
CA GLN A 384 -10.77 36.02 -8.85
C GLN A 384 -11.33 35.07 -9.90
N LEU A 385 -11.19 33.76 -9.64
CA LEU A 385 -11.84 32.73 -10.43
C LEU A 385 -13.33 32.70 -10.08
N MET A 386 -14.17 32.54 -11.11
CA MET A 386 -15.63 32.50 -10.96
C MET A 386 -16.13 31.09 -11.28
N ASN A 387 -17.31 30.72 -10.76
CA ASN A 387 -17.98 29.43 -11.02
C ASN A 387 -17.15 28.20 -10.63
N LEU A 388 -16.46 28.28 -9.50
CA LEU A 388 -15.63 27.19 -8.98
C LEU A 388 -16.48 26.05 -8.39
N PRO A 389 -16.00 24.79 -8.50
CA PRO A 389 -16.59 23.70 -7.72
C PRO A 389 -16.49 24.01 -6.23
N GLN A 390 -17.55 23.68 -5.50
CA GLN A 390 -17.64 24.04 -4.07
C GLN A 390 -17.01 22.98 -3.16
N GLN A 391 -16.88 21.74 -3.63
CA GLN A 391 -16.41 20.59 -2.85
C GLN A 391 -15.61 19.64 -3.73
N GLY A 392 -14.85 18.73 -3.11
CA GLY A 392 -14.00 17.79 -3.81
C GLY A 392 -12.52 18.16 -3.72
N HIS A 393 -11.74 17.88 -4.76
CA HIS A 393 -10.29 18.13 -4.76
C HIS A 393 -9.88 19.16 -5.82
N ALA A 394 -9.01 20.09 -5.42
CA ALA A 394 -8.34 21.02 -6.30
C ALA A 394 -6.84 20.71 -6.37
N VAL A 395 -6.27 20.67 -7.57
CA VAL A 395 -4.82 20.54 -7.77
C VAL A 395 -4.27 21.82 -8.39
N LEU A 396 -3.30 22.44 -7.74
CA LEU A 396 -2.69 23.71 -8.11
C LEU A 396 -1.26 23.42 -8.58
N LEU A 397 -0.98 23.66 -9.87
CA LEU A 397 0.31 23.34 -10.50
C LEU A 397 1.12 24.62 -10.75
N GLY A 398 2.21 24.81 -9.99
CA GLY A 398 3.19 25.88 -10.20
C GLY A 398 2.73 27.31 -9.85
N ILE A 399 1.59 27.46 -9.19
CA ILE A 399 0.85 28.73 -9.03
C ILE A 399 1.69 29.87 -8.46
N GLU A 400 1.95 30.94 -9.20
CA GLU A 400 2.52 32.23 -8.73
C GLU A 400 1.48 33.17 -8.10
N LEU A 401 0.23 32.74 -8.04
CA LEU A 401 -0.87 33.52 -7.48
C LEU A 401 -1.02 33.19 -5.99
N ASP A 402 -0.23 33.87 -5.15
CA ASP A 402 -0.35 33.82 -3.68
C ASP A 402 -1.78 34.14 -3.16
N THR A 403 -2.64 34.64 -4.04
CA THR A 403 -4.06 34.94 -3.81
C THR A 403 -5.01 33.75 -3.93
N GLN A 404 -4.66 32.67 -4.64
CA GLN A 404 -5.62 31.60 -4.96
C GLN A 404 -5.85 30.63 -3.80
N ILE A 405 -4.80 30.27 -3.05
CA ILE A 405 -4.97 29.39 -1.88
C ILE A 405 -5.90 30.05 -0.84
N PRO A 406 -5.67 31.32 -0.42
CA PRO A 406 -6.61 32.03 0.45
C PRO A 406 -8.01 32.16 -0.15
N HIS A 407 -8.13 32.47 -1.45
CA HIS A 407 -9.43 32.58 -2.11
C HIS A 407 -10.21 31.27 -2.06
N LEU A 408 -9.60 30.14 -2.43
CA LEU A 408 -10.23 28.82 -2.39
C LEU A 408 -10.61 28.42 -0.96
N LEU A 409 -9.75 28.71 0.02
CA LEU A 409 -10.08 28.46 1.43
C LEU A 409 -11.27 29.30 1.91
N ALA A 410 -11.40 30.53 1.43
CA ALA A 410 -12.46 31.45 1.84
C ALA A 410 -13.80 31.20 1.12
N THR A 411 -13.79 30.65 -0.09
CA THR A 411 -15.00 30.56 -0.95
C THR A 411 -15.46 29.14 -1.26
N THR A 412 -14.69 28.12 -0.88
CA THR A 412 -15.01 26.71 -1.17
C THR A 412 -14.65 25.79 0.00
N GLU A 413 -15.15 24.55 -0.04
CA GLU A 413 -14.77 23.44 0.85
C GLU A 413 -13.83 22.42 0.15
N LEU A 414 -13.13 22.84 -0.91
CA LEU A 414 -12.18 22.00 -1.64
C LEU A 414 -10.99 21.55 -0.77
N GLN A 415 -10.56 20.30 -0.96
CA GLN A 415 -9.26 19.81 -0.53
C GLN A 415 -8.21 20.27 -1.55
N ILE A 416 -7.27 21.10 -1.11
CA ILE A 416 -6.32 21.81 -1.99
C ILE A 416 -4.98 21.09 -1.95
N ILE A 417 -4.55 20.60 -3.11
CA ILE A 417 -3.24 19.98 -3.33
C ILE A 417 -2.40 20.95 -4.14
N VAL A 418 -1.32 21.43 -3.56
CA VAL A 418 -0.38 22.36 -4.19
C VAL A 418 0.85 21.57 -4.62
N VAL A 419 1.23 21.67 -5.89
CA VAL A 419 2.47 21.11 -6.42
C VAL A 419 3.42 22.24 -6.76
N GLU A 420 4.59 22.26 -6.11
CA GLU A 420 5.63 23.27 -6.27
C GLU A 420 7.00 22.62 -6.01
N SER A 421 8.04 23.05 -6.72
CA SER A 421 9.41 22.51 -6.56
C SER A 421 10.47 23.59 -6.31
N ARG A 422 10.12 24.87 -6.42
CA ARG A 422 11.01 26.00 -6.11
C ARG A 422 11.22 26.10 -4.60
N PRO A 423 12.47 25.95 -4.11
CA PRO A 423 12.72 25.84 -2.66
C PRO A 423 12.25 27.04 -1.84
N ASP A 424 12.48 28.26 -2.33
CA ASP A 424 12.05 29.51 -1.70
C ASP A 424 10.53 29.58 -1.53
N ARG A 425 9.81 29.09 -2.53
CA ARG A 425 8.35 29.03 -2.51
C ARG A 425 7.80 27.93 -1.63
N VAL A 426 8.37 26.73 -1.71
CA VAL A 426 7.99 25.62 -0.82
C VAL A 426 8.17 26.04 0.65
N GLU A 427 9.27 26.72 0.97
CA GLU A 427 9.54 27.26 2.30
C GLU A 427 8.51 28.32 2.69
N SER A 428 8.25 29.31 1.83
CA SER A 428 7.24 30.35 2.05
C SER A 428 5.85 29.74 2.34
N LEU A 429 5.38 28.82 1.50
CA LEU A 429 4.07 28.17 1.66
C LEU A 429 3.97 27.38 2.97
N ARG A 430 5.05 26.72 3.40
CA ARG A 430 5.09 25.99 4.69
C ARG A 430 5.08 26.93 5.90
N GLN A 431 5.58 28.16 5.75
CA GLN A 431 5.59 29.18 6.81
C GLN A 431 4.25 29.91 6.96
N GLN A 432 3.41 29.95 5.90
CA GLN A 432 2.08 30.60 5.94
C GLN A 432 1.09 29.95 6.92
N GLY A 433 1.35 28.71 7.36
CA GLY A 433 0.52 28.04 8.37
C GLY A 433 -0.88 27.68 7.90
N TYR A 434 -1.05 27.36 6.61
CA TYR A 434 -2.33 26.90 6.06
C TYR A 434 -2.89 25.67 6.81
N PRO A 435 -4.22 25.54 6.89
CA PRO A 435 -4.87 24.42 7.58
C PRO A 435 -4.49 23.09 6.93
N SER A 436 -3.80 22.24 7.69
CA SER A 436 -3.19 21.00 7.17
C SER A 436 -4.20 19.90 6.84
N ASP A 437 -5.45 20.05 7.28
CA ASP A 437 -6.62 19.24 6.94
C ASP A 437 -7.33 19.69 5.66
N ARG A 438 -6.90 20.82 5.05
CA ARG A 438 -7.44 21.36 3.80
C ARG A 438 -6.39 21.67 2.73
N VAL A 439 -5.15 21.97 3.10
CA VAL A 439 -4.07 22.29 2.16
C VAL A 439 -2.93 21.29 2.32
N HIS A 440 -2.53 20.69 1.21
CA HIS A 440 -1.45 19.71 1.14
C HIS A 440 -0.43 20.17 0.12
N LEU A 441 0.82 20.32 0.55
CA LEU A 441 1.92 20.71 -0.33
C LEU A 441 2.75 19.49 -0.72
N ILE A 442 2.93 19.31 -2.02
CA ILE A 442 3.80 18.29 -2.61
C ILE A 442 5.00 19.00 -3.23
N ASP A 443 6.18 18.77 -2.65
CA ASP A 443 7.47 19.20 -3.19
C ASP A 443 7.83 18.31 -4.40
N SER A 444 7.34 18.70 -5.58
CA SER A 444 7.52 17.98 -6.85
C SER A 444 7.42 18.94 -8.02
N ASP A 445 8.03 18.60 -9.14
CA ASP A 445 7.96 19.39 -10.36
C ASP A 445 6.53 19.39 -10.92
N PRO A 446 5.86 20.56 -11.01
CA PRO A 446 4.51 20.67 -11.53
C PRO A 446 4.38 20.24 -13.00
N ALA A 447 5.47 20.19 -13.77
CA ALA A 447 5.45 19.80 -15.19
C ALA A 447 5.46 18.28 -15.41
N THR A 448 5.87 17.50 -14.40
CA THR A 448 6.12 16.06 -14.52
C THR A 448 5.44 15.20 -13.45
N VAL A 449 4.83 15.84 -12.44
CA VAL A 449 4.08 15.17 -11.38
C VAL A 449 3.04 14.20 -11.95
N GLN A 450 3.03 12.97 -11.44
CA GLN A 450 2.09 11.92 -11.85
C GLN A 450 0.86 11.95 -10.94
N LEU A 451 -0.24 12.52 -11.43
CA LEU A 451 -1.50 12.57 -10.69
C LEU A 451 -2.33 11.29 -10.89
N PRO A 452 -3.05 10.80 -9.86
CA PRO A 452 -4.02 9.72 -10.03
C PRO A 452 -5.12 10.14 -11.01
N PRO A 453 -5.64 9.21 -11.84
CA PRO A 453 -6.75 9.51 -12.72
C PRO A 453 -8.01 9.85 -11.90
N TYR A 454 -8.86 10.73 -12.44
CA TYR A 454 -10.19 11.05 -11.89
C TYR A 454 -10.21 11.70 -10.50
N LEU A 455 -9.07 12.19 -10.03
CA LEU A 455 -8.90 12.80 -8.70
C LEU A 455 -9.62 14.15 -8.57
N ALA A 456 -9.46 15.03 -9.57
CA ALA A 456 -9.60 16.47 -9.36
C ALA A 456 -10.90 17.02 -9.94
N ASP A 457 -11.69 17.68 -9.09
CA ASP A 457 -12.82 18.51 -9.49
C ASP A 457 -12.33 19.83 -10.13
N LEU A 458 -11.17 20.31 -9.67
CA LEU A 458 -10.49 21.49 -10.21
C LEU A 458 -9.00 21.24 -10.42
N ILE A 459 -8.46 21.57 -11.59
CA ILE A 459 -7.02 21.73 -11.80
C ILE A 459 -6.74 23.17 -12.20
N LEU A 460 -5.86 23.83 -11.47
CA LEU A 460 -5.40 25.18 -11.78
C LEU A 460 -3.95 25.12 -12.25
N ILE A 461 -3.70 25.60 -13.46
CA ILE A 461 -2.38 25.61 -14.07
C ILE A 461 -1.86 27.04 -14.17
N ASP A 462 -0.64 27.25 -13.65
CA ASP A 462 0.02 28.54 -13.74
C ASP A 462 0.34 28.94 -15.19
N SER A 463 0.28 30.25 -15.46
CA SER A 463 0.61 30.84 -16.77
C SER A 463 2.04 30.55 -17.25
N SER A 464 2.97 30.33 -16.32
CA SER A 464 4.38 30.07 -16.58
C SER A 464 4.67 28.61 -16.89
N LEU A 465 3.71 27.69 -16.70
CA LEU A 465 3.88 26.26 -16.96
C LEU A 465 3.61 25.96 -18.45
N PRO A 466 4.65 25.67 -19.26
CA PRO A 466 4.42 25.28 -20.66
C PRO A 466 3.69 23.93 -20.70
N LEU A 467 2.63 23.85 -21.51
CA LEU A 467 1.85 22.63 -21.70
C LEU A 467 2.05 22.06 -23.10
N THR A 468 2.62 20.86 -23.15
CA THR A 468 2.56 20.00 -24.35
C THR A 468 1.22 19.26 -24.42
N VAL A 469 0.90 18.71 -25.60
CA VAL A 469 -0.28 17.85 -25.79
C VAL A 469 -0.28 16.65 -24.83
N ASP A 470 0.88 16.04 -24.58
CA ASP A 470 0.95 14.86 -23.70
C ASP A 470 0.80 15.24 -22.22
N GLN A 471 1.35 16.38 -21.79
CA GLN A 471 1.09 16.90 -20.44
C GLN A 471 -0.38 17.27 -20.25
N LEU A 472 -1.00 17.89 -21.26
CA LEU A 472 -2.43 18.20 -21.20
C LEU A 472 -3.27 16.92 -21.10
N ARG A 473 -2.95 15.86 -21.86
CA ARG A 473 -3.62 14.55 -21.72
C ARG A 473 -3.46 13.97 -20.33
N HIS A 474 -2.27 14.09 -19.73
CA HIS A 474 -2.01 13.62 -18.38
C HIS A 474 -2.88 14.34 -17.35
N TYR A 475 -2.91 15.68 -17.35
CA TYR A 475 -3.76 16.44 -16.43
C TYR A 475 -5.25 16.26 -16.70
N TYR A 476 -5.64 16.12 -17.97
CA TYR A 476 -7.03 15.82 -18.32
C TYR A 476 -7.48 14.46 -17.78
N GLU A 477 -6.61 13.45 -17.77
CA GLU A 477 -6.98 12.14 -17.20
C GLU A 477 -7.15 12.21 -15.67
N ALA A 478 -6.44 13.11 -14.99
CA ALA A 478 -6.63 13.41 -13.58
C ALA A 478 -7.94 14.17 -13.29
N LEU A 479 -8.57 14.81 -14.29
CA LEU A 479 -9.89 15.43 -14.10
C LEU A 479 -10.96 14.39 -13.86
N ARG A 480 -11.77 14.69 -12.84
CA ARG A 480 -12.94 13.94 -12.46
C ARG A 480 -13.96 13.90 -13.62
N PRO A 481 -14.55 12.73 -13.93
CA PRO A 481 -15.73 12.66 -14.80
C PRO A 481 -16.90 13.45 -14.23
N TYR A 482 -17.90 13.76 -15.06
CA TYR A 482 -19.09 14.52 -14.65
C TYR A 482 -18.82 15.95 -14.15
N GLY A 483 -17.90 16.68 -14.81
CA GLY A 483 -17.75 18.12 -14.61
C GLY A 483 -16.40 18.59 -14.05
N GLY A 484 -15.42 17.70 -13.91
CA GLY A 484 -14.05 18.11 -13.53
C GLY A 484 -13.51 19.16 -14.50
N THR A 485 -12.97 20.24 -13.96
CA THR A 485 -12.60 21.43 -14.72
C THR A 485 -11.11 21.76 -14.56
N LEU A 486 -10.43 22.01 -15.67
CA LEU A 486 -9.07 22.51 -15.71
C LEU A 486 -9.09 23.96 -16.19
N ILE A 487 -8.43 24.85 -15.45
CA ILE A 487 -8.33 26.27 -15.75
C ILE A 487 -6.85 26.65 -15.83
N GLY A 488 -6.46 27.34 -16.89
CA GLY A 488 -5.10 27.85 -17.08
C GLY A 488 -5.08 29.16 -17.84
N HIS A 489 -4.01 29.94 -17.67
CA HIS A 489 -3.89 31.27 -18.29
C HIS A 489 -3.34 31.14 -19.72
N ALA A 490 -4.16 30.70 -20.67
CA ALA A 490 -3.78 30.62 -22.08
C ALA A 490 -4.98 30.70 -23.03
N THR A 491 -4.89 31.59 -24.03
CA THR A 491 -5.75 31.58 -25.21
C THR A 491 -5.58 30.30 -26.05
N GLU A 492 -4.49 29.55 -25.83
CA GLU A 492 -4.11 28.36 -26.58
C GLU A 492 -4.68 27.06 -25.98
N LEU A 493 -5.19 27.08 -24.75
CA LEU A 493 -5.73 25.88 -24.09
C LEU A 493 -6.82 25.18 -24.92
N PRO A 494 -7.81 25.92 -25.49
CA PRO A 494 -8.81 25.31 -26.37
C PRO A 494 -8.21 24.73 -27.65
N THR A 495 -7.18 25.38 -28.21
CA THR A 495 -6.45 24.88 -29.39
C THR A 495 -5.70 23.58 -29.06
N LEU A 496 -4.95 23.56 -27.96
CA LEU A 496 -4.26 22.36 -27.47
C LEU A 496 -5.24 21.21 -27.16
N ALA A 497 -6.40 21.51 -26.58
CA ALA A 497 -7.43 20.50 -26.34
C ALA A 497 -7.94 19.85 -27.64
N ALA A 498 -8.14 20.67 -28.68
CA ALA A 498 -8.55 20.20 -30.00
C ALA A 498 -7.47 19.31 -30.65
N GLU A 499 -6.19 19.69 -30.53
CA GLU A 499 -5.06 18.88 -31.01
C GLU A 499 -4.90 17.57 -30.22
N ALA A 500 -5.10 17.63 -28.90
CA ALA A 500 -4.98 16.49 -28.01
C ALA A 500 -6.09 15.45 -28.21
N LYS A 501 -7.24 15.84 -28.77
CA LYS A 501 -8.45 15.03 -28.99
C LYS A 501 -8.98 14.41 -27.70
N LEU A 502 -9.17 15.26 -26.70
CA LEU A 502 -9.60 14.86 -25.37
C LEU A 502 -11.06 14.35 -25.41
N PRO A 503 -11.34 13.10 -24.99
CA PRO A 503 -12.67 12.50 -25.11
C PRO A 503 -13.63 13.13 -24.11
N ARG A 504 -14.80 13.61 -24.59
CA ARG A 504 -15.80 14.32 -23.78
C ARG A 504 -15.31 15.64 -23.17
N ALA A 505 -14.29 16.25 -23.77
CA ALA A 505 -13.86 17.59 -23.36
C ALA A 505 -14.72 18.67 -24.05
N THR A 506 -15.18 19.63 -23.26
CA THR A 506 -15.55 20.96 -23.78
C THR A 506 -14.42 21.93 -23.44
N ALA A 507 -14.14 22.86 -24.35
CA ALA A 507 -13.10 23.86 -24.16
C ALA A 507 -13.63 25.24 -24.52
N ASP A 508 -13.35 26.22 -23.66
CA ASP A 508 -13.78 27.60 -23.81
C ASP A 508 -12.67 28.56 -23.36
N ALA A 509 -12.81 29.84 -23.70
CA ALA A 509 -11.97 30.91 -23.20
C ALA A 509 -12.85 32.03 -22.63
N ASN A 510 -12.72 32.28 -21.33
CA ASN A 510 -13.43 33.36 -20.66
C ASN A 510 -12.48 34.19 -19.83
N ASP A 511 -12.62 35.52 -19.92
CA ASP A 511 -11.94 36.42 -18.99
C ASP A 511 -10.40 36.28 -18.97
N GLY A 512 -9.80 35.88 -20.09
CA GLY A 512 -8.34 35.64 -20.20
C GLY A 512 -7.88 34.26 -19.69
N TRP A 513 -8.81 33.39 -19.29
CA TRP A 513 -8.56 32.01 -18.89
C TRP A 513 -9.03 31.05 -19.98
N GLY A 514 -8.21 30.04 -20.26
CA GLY A 514 -8.65 28.84 -20.97
C GLY A 514 -9.27 27.85 -19.98
N ILE A 515 -10.39 27.25 -20.36
CA ILE A 515 -11.16 26.33 -19.52
C ILE A 515 -11.37 25.04 -20.31
N ILE A 516 -11.10 23.90 -19.70
CA ILE A 516 -11.42 22.58 -20.22
C ILE A 516 -12.25 21.84 -19.18
N THR A 517 -13.42 21.35 -19.58
CA THR A 517 -14.32 20.58 -18.72
C THR A 517 -14.49 19.16 -19.25
N ARG A 518 -14.42 18.16 -18.38
CA ARG A 518 -14.71 16.76 -18.69
C ARG A 518 -16.17 16.44 -18.43
N GLU A 519 -16.96 16.32 -19.49
CA GLU A 519 -18.41 16.13 -19.38
C GLU A 519 -18.82 14.66 -19.33
N GLY A 520 -19.79 14.35 -18.46
CA GLY A 520 -20.42 13.03 -18.40
C GLY A 520 -19.47 11.88 -18.04
N ALA A 521 -19.90 10.68 -18.42
CA ALA A 521 -19.22 9.43 -18.11
C ALA A 521 -17.93 9.23 -18.93
N LEU A 522 -17.01 8.44 -18.38
CA LEU A 522 -15.87 7.90 -19.13
C LEU A 522 -16.36 7.07 -20.32
N GLU A 523 -15.69 7.18 -21.47
CA GLU A 523 -16.02 6.35 -22.63
C GLU A 523 -15.86 4.85 -22.31
N GLY A 524 -16.92 4.09 -22.55
CA GLY A 524 -17.01 2.66 -22.24
C GLY A 524 -17.41 2.33 -20.80
N ALA A 525 -17.57 3.32 -19.91
CA ALA A 525 -18.08 3.08 -18.56
C ALA A 525 -19.60 2.89 -18.52
N SER A 526 -20.08 2.11 -17.57
CA SER A 526 -21.52 1.86 -17.37
C SER A 526 -21.98 2.07 -15.93
N ASN A 527 -23.20 2.58 -15.77
CA ASN A 527 -23.89 2.58 -14.48
C ASN A 527 -24.30 1.15 -14.09
N TYR A 528 -24.41 0.91 -12.80
CA TYR A 528 -24.90 -0.33 -12.21
C TYR A 528 -26.09 -0.06 -11.29
N THR A 529 -27.25 -0.61 -11.61
CA THR A 529 -28.50 -0.30 -10.91
C THR A 529 -28.85 -1.27 -9.78
N GLY A 530 -28.01 -2.29 -9.53
CA GLY A 530 -28.19 -3.27 -8.46
C GLY A 530 -28.64 -4.65 -8.95
N ASP A 531 -29.20 -5.44 -8.03
CA ASP A 531 -29.89 -6.72 -8.29
C ASP A 531 -29.08 -7.78 -9.05
N TRP A 532 -27.75 -7.78 -8.90
CA TRP A 532 -26.84 -8.73 -9.56
C TRP A 532 -26.97 -8.72 -11.09
N ALA A 533 -27.41 -7.59 -11.66
CA ALA A 533 -27.49 -7.38 -13.10
C ALA A 533 -26.10 -7.40 -13.75
N ALA A 534 -26.06 -7.52 -15.08
CA ALA A 534 -24.83 -7.32 -15.82
C ALA A 534 -24.32 -5.88 -15.66
N SER A 535 -23.01 -5.71 -15.71
CA SER A 535 -22.33 -4.42 -15.80
C SER A 535 -21.28 -4.55 -16.90
N GLU A 536 -21.69 -4.22 -18.13
CA GLU A 536 -20.86 -4.34 -19.33
C GLU A 536 -19.85 -3.18 -19.46
N ASP A 537 -19.22 -2.83 -18.33
CA ASP A 537 -18.23 -1.76 -18.27
C ASP A 537 -16.96 -2.17 -19.02
N LEU A 538 -16.71 -1.54 -20.15
CA LEU A 538 -15.61 -1.87 -21.05
C LEU A 538 -14.25 -1.44 -20.49
N ARG A 539 -14.21 -0.48 -19.55
CA ARG A 539 -12.97 0.04 -18.99
C ARG A 539 -12.43 -0.81 -17.84
N VAL A 540 -13.30 -1.50 -17.11
CA VAL A 540 -12.87 -2.31 -15.95
C VAL A 540 -12.21 -3.60 -16.43
N LYS A 541 -10.92 -3.56 -16.75
CA LYS A 541 -10.13 -4.64 -17.37
C LYS A 541 -8.85 -4.95 -16.60
N ALA A 542 -8.50 -6.24 -16.50
CA ALA A 542 -7.20 -6.66 -15.99
C ALA A 542 -6.04 -6.25 -16.94
N PRO A 543 -4.84 -5.96 -16.43
CA PRO A 543 -4.49 -5.93 -15.01
C PRO A 543 -5.05 -4.68 -14.30
N MET A 544 -5.22 -4.74 -12.98
CA MET A 544 -5.77 -3.62 -12.20
C MET A 544 -4.88 -3.20 -11.04
N GLY A 545 -4.80 -1.90 -10.80
CA GLY A 545 -4.04 -1.27 -9.73
C GLY A 545 -4.92 -0.38 -8.87
N LEU A 546 -4.46 -0.06 -7.67
CA LEU A 546 -5.14 0.77 -6.71
C LEU A 546 -5.36 2.19 -7.24
N LEU A 547 -6.58 2.70 -7.05
CA LEU A 547 -6.97 4.08 -7.32
C LEU A 547 -7.06 4.90 -6.03
N TRP A 548 -7.83 4.42 -5.06
CA TRP A 548 -7.97 5.02 -3.74
C TRP A 548 -8.30 3.97 -2.69
N PHE A 549 -8.09 4.31 -1.41
CA PHE A 549 -8.51 3.47 -0.29
C PHE A 549 -8.80 4.28 0.99
N GLY A 550 -9.66 3.72 1.84
CA GLY A 550 -9.98 4.29 3.15
C GLY A 550 -10.96 3.43 3.95
N ASP A 551 -11.08 3.68 5.25
CA ASP A 551 -12.03 3.00 6.14
C ASP A 551 -13.20 3.91 6.56
N SER A 552 -13.53 4.91 5.72
CA SER A 552 -14.69 5.78 5.90
C SER A 552 -15.99 5.14 5.42
N ILE A 553 -15.92 4.32 4.37
CA ILE A 553 -17.08 3.69 3.71
C ILE A 553 -17.36 2.36 4.41
N THR A 554 -18.10 2.39 5.51
CA THR A 554 -18.29 1.24 6.41
C THR A 554 -19.77 0.82 6.56
N HIS A 555 -20.08 -0.12 7.46
CA HIS A 555 -21.44 -0.66 7.71
C HIS A 555 -22.10 -1.42 6.53
N PHE A 556 -21.29 -1.98 5.63
CA PHE A 556 -21.79 -2.78 4.50
C PHE A 556 -22.03 -4.26 4.82
N LYS A 557 -21.83 -4.69 6.07
CA LYS A 557 -21.96 -6.10 6.47
C LYS A 557 -23.37 -6.62 6.20
N ARG A 558 -23.48 -7.45 5.14
CA ARG A 558 -24.73 -8.09 4.68
C ARG A 558 -25.80 -7.08 4.21
N SER A 559 -25.41 -5.87 3.82
CA SER A 559 -26.29 -4.84 3.27
C SER A 559 -26.77 -5.18 1.86
N PRO A 560 -27.84 -4.53 1.34
CA PRO A 560 -28.21 -4.62 -0.08
C PRO A 560 -27.02 -4.28 -0.98
N GLN A 561 -27.04 -4.77 -2.23
CA GLN A 561 -26.01 -4.35 -3.18
C GLN A 561 -26.12 -2.85 -3.45
N PRO A 562 -25.00 -2.11 -3.40
CA PRO A 562 -25.00 -0.71 -3.76
C PRO A 562 -25.25 -0.53 -5.25
N LYS A 563 -25.77 0.64 -5.60
CA LYS A 563 -25.92 1.11 -6.97
C LYS A 563 -24.76 2.06 -7.29
N PHE A 564 -24.34 2.13 -8.54
CA PHE A 564 -23.29 3.02 -9.02
C PHE A 564 -23.85 3.79 -10.21
N ILE A 565 -24.20 5.04 -9.97
CA ILE A 565 -24.90 5.88 -10.94
C ILE A 565 -24.15 7.20 -11.02
N ASP A 566 -23.69 7.52 -12.22
CA ASP A 566 -23.07 8.80 -12.56
C ASP A 566 -21.87 9.16 -11.66
N GLY A 567 -21.01 8.17 -11.39
CA GLY A 567 -19.84 8.34 -10.54
C GLY A 567 -20.15 8.36 -9.04
N VAL A 568 -21.38 8.01 -8.64
CA VAL A 568 -21.80 7.97 -7.24
C VAL A 568 -22.25 6.57 -6.85
N MET A 569 -21.59 6.02 -5.82
CA MET A 569 -22.07 4.84 -5.12
C MET A 569 -23.18 5.21 -4.15
N ILE A 570 -24.35 4.62 -4.33
CA ILE A 570 -25.55 4.78 -3.51
C ILE A 570 -25.75 3.50 -2.72
N SER A 571 -25.74 3.61 -1.40
CA SER A 571 -25.74 2.46 -0.52
C SER A 571 -26.69 2.61 0.66
N ASN A 572 -27.23 1.49 1.13
CA ASN A 572 -28.13 1.42 2.29
C ASN A 572 -27.51 0.51 3.35
N PRO A 573 -26.65 1.05 4.23
CA PRO A 573 -25.99 0.25 5.26
C PRO A 573 -27.00 -0.39 6.23
N LYS A 574 -26.59 -1.46 6.90
CA LYS A 574 -27.38 -2.08 7.97
C LYS A 574 -26.85 -1.66 9.33
N ASP A 575 -27.75 -1.37 10.24
CA ASP A 575 -27.39 -1.23 11.66
C ASP A 575 -27.28 -2.62 12.29
N TRP A 576 -26.12 -3.25 12.13
CA TRP A 576 -25.84 -4.55 12.73
C TRP A 576 -25.35 -4.45 14.19
N THR A 577 -25.15 -3.22 14.68
CA THR A 577 -24.69 -2.90 16.03
C THR A 577 -25.83 -2.59 17.00
N ASP A 578 -27.03 -2.25 16.53
CA ASP A 578 -28.20 -2.04 17.37
C ASP A 578 -28.52 -3.30 18.21
N ALA A 579 -28.49 -3.13 19.53
CA ALA A 579 -28.81 -4.17 20.49
C ALA A 579 -30.32 -4.23 20.80
N SER A 580 -31.07 -3.15 20.51
CA SER A 580 -32.48 -2.99 20.88
C SER A 580 -33.42 -3.83 20.03
N THR A 581 -33.01 -4.22 18.82
CA THR A 581 -33.81 -5.02 17.88
C THR A 581 -33.61 -6.54 18.03
N ARG A 582 -32.76 -6.99 18.96
CA ARG A 582 -32.36 -8.40 19.07
C ARG A 582 -33.38 -9.25 19.85
N GLN A 583 -34.54 -9.53 19.25
CA GLN A 583 -35.50 -10.51 19.79
C GLN A 583 -35.28 -11.94 19.27
N GLY A 584 -34.45 -12.12 18.23
CA GLY A 584 -34.12 -13.41 17.62
C GLY A 584 -32.72 -13.47 16.99
N LYS A 585 -32.50 -14.40 16.04
CA LYS A 585 -31.16 -14.69 15.52
C LYS A 585 -30.55 -13.60 14.61
N VAL A 586 -31.32 -12.74 13.92
CA VAL A 586 -30.80 -11.60 13.15
C VAL A 586 -31.94 -10.65 12.72
N ASP A 587 -32.11 -9.48 13.36
CA ASP A 587 -33.06 -8.44 12.94
C ASP A 587 -32.33 -7.10 12.73
N TYR A 588 -31.98 -6.78 11.48
CA TYR A 588 -31.26 -5.53 11.14
C TYR A 588 -32.16 -4.54 10.42
N ARG A 589 -32.11 -3.29 10.84
CA ARG A 589 -32.72 -2.15 10.14
C ARG A 589 -31.72 -1.52 9.19
N LEU A 590 -32.24 -0.82 8.19
CA LEU A 590 -31.41 0.01 7.32
C LEU A 590 -31.07 1.33 8.02
N LEU A 591 -29.86 1.81 7.79
CA LEU A 591 -29.44 3.18 8.07
C LEU A 591 -29.78 4.08 6.89
N ASP A 592 -29.60 5.38 7.07
CA ASP A 592 -29.80 6.37 6.01
C ASP A 592 -28.93 6.08 4.78
N THR A 593 -29.46 6.37 3.59
CA THR A 593 -28.73 6.22 2.34
C THR A 593 -27.43 7.01 2.37
N THR A 594 -26.32 6.34 2.10
CA THR A 594 -25.00 6.94 1.99
C THR A 594 -24.65 7.10 0.51
N PHE A 595 -24.26 8.32 0.13
CA PHE A 595 -23.79 8.68 -1.21
C PHE A 595 -22.28 8.87 -1.13
N THR A 596 -21.55 8.16 -1.96
CA THR A 596 -20.09 8.14 -1.95
C THR A 596 -19.56 8.34 -3.36
N ASP A 597 -18.56 9.18 -3.52
CA ASP A 597 -17.83 9.30 -4.78
C ASP A 597 -17.04 8.03 -5.10
N VAL A 598 -17.26 7.45 -6.27
CA VAL A 598 -16.57 6.22 -6.71
C VAL A 598 -15.08 6.43 -7.00
N TYR A 599 -14.66 7.66 -7.30
CA TYR A 599 -13.29 7.95 -7.74
C TYR A 599 -12.35 8.37 -6.60
N THR A 600 -12.89 8.84 -5.48
CA THR A 600 -12.10 9.28 -4.31
C THR A 600 -12.48 8.59 -3.00
N GLY A 601 -13.62 7.89 -2.96
CA GLY A 601 -14.14 7.28 -1.74
C GLY A 601 -14.65 8.29 -0.70
N ARG A 602 -14.81 9.57 -1.09
CA ARG A 602 -15.37 10.61 -0.23
C ARG A 602 -16.89 10.41 -0.07
N ILE A 603 -17.37 10.46 1.17
CA ILE A 603 -18.80 10.53 1.45
C ILE A 603 -19.29 11.93 1.09
N LEU A 604 -20.30 11.99 0.22
CA LEU A 604 -20.84 13.24 -0.30
C LEU A 604 -21.68 13.97 0.75
N THR A 605 -21.60 15.30 0.81
CA THR A 605 -22.44 16.13 1.69
C THR A 605 -23.86 16.21 1.16
N LYS A 606 -24.80 16.74 1.97
CA LYS A 606 -26.23 16.78 1.62
C LYS A 606 -26.54 17.65 0.41
N GLU A 607 -25.66 18.60 0.12
CA GLU A 607 -25.76 19.56 -0.98
C GLU A 607 -25.29 18.96 -2.32
N GLU A 608 -24.51 17.87 -2.27
CA GLU A 608 -23.97 17.21 -3.45
C GLU A 608 -24.90 16.12 -4.01
N ALA A 609 -24.85 15.93 -5.33
CA ALA A 609 -25.70 15.00 -6.07
C ALA A 609 -27.22 15.15 -5.79
N PRO A 610 -27.79 16.37 -5.87
CA PRO A 610 -29.16 16.64 -5.43
C PRO A 610 -30.21 15.82 -6.19
N GLU A 611 -30.03 15.61 -7.50
CA GLU A 611 -30.94 14.82 -8.33
C GLU A 611 -30.97 13.33 -7.92
N LEU A 612 -29.78 12.76 -7.66
CA LEU A 612 -29.67 11.39 -7.16
C LEU A 612 -30.24 11.28 -5.74
N ARG A 613 -30.01 12.28 -4.88
CA ARG A 613 -30.59 12.30 -3.53
C ARG A 613 -32.11 12.27 -3.61
N GLN A 614 -32.72 13.15 -4.40
CA GLN A 614 -34.17 13.18 -4.59
C GLN A 614 -34.73 11.82 -5.05
N SER A 615 -33.95 11.07 -5.83
CA SER A 615 -34.36 9.77 -6.37
C SER A 615 -34.16 8.58 -5.40
N PHE A 616 -33.31 8.70 -4.38
CA PHE A 616 -32.87 7.56 -3.54
C PHE A 616 -32.90 7.80 -2.02
N THR A 617 -33.51 8.89 -1.53
CA THR A 617 -33.52 9.24 -0.10
C THR A 617 -34.53 8.48 0.76
N GLU A 618 -35.59 7.88 0.19
CA GLU A 618 -36.59 7.16 0.99
C GLU A 618 -36.23 5.68 1.14
N VAL A 619 -35.82 5.32 2.36
CA VAL A 619 -35.54 3.93 2.76
C VAL A 619 -36.42 3.60 3.95
N ASP A 620 -37.09 2.46 3.91
CA ASP A 620 -37.84 1.95 5.05
C ASP A 620 -36.87 1.46 6.14
N LYS A 621 -36.77 2.25 7.21
CA LYS A 621 -35.94 1.96 8.38
C LYS A 621 -36.66 1.14 9.45
N GLU A 622 -37.97 0.97 9.35
CA GLU A 622 -38.76 0.23 10.31
C GLU A 622 -38.83 -1.26 9.96
N THR A 623 -38.86 -1.58 8.67
CA THR A 623 -38.87 -2.98 8.20
C THR A 623 -37.56 -3.68 8.49
N ILE A 624 -37.66 -4.79 9.23
CA ILE A 624 -36.55 -5.72 9.46
C ILE A 624 -36.11 -6.32 8.12
N GLN A 625 -34.82 -6.19 7.85
CA GLN A 625 -34.22 -6.71 6.63
C GLN A 625 -33.81 -8.18 6.79
N PRO A 626 -33.76 -8.96 5.69
CA PRO A 626 -33.23 -10.32 5.73
C PRO A 626 -31.79 -10.33 6.24
N SER A 627 -31.37 -11.41 6.90
CA SER A 627 -30.01 -11.51 7.42
C SER A 627 -28.93 -11.38 6.35
N GLN A 628 -29.18 -11.84 5.12
CA GLN A 628 -28.29 -11.78 3.95
C GLN A 628 -29.10 -11.59 2.66
N TYR A 629 -28.55 -10.88 1.68
CA TYR A 629 -29.10 -10.78 0.32
C TYR A 629 -28.34 -11.69 -0.63
N ARG A 630 -29.00 -12.50 -1.44
CA ARG A 630 -28.31 -13.44 -2.35
C ARG A 630 -28.75 -13.26 -3.80
N PRO A 631 -27.85 -13.54 -4.76
CA PRO A 631 -28.25 -13.64 -6.15
C PRO A 631 -29.40 -14.65 -6.30
N PRO A 632 -30.48 -14.33 -7.05
CA PRO A 632 -31.61 -15.24 -7.23
C PRO A 632 -31.25 -16.63 -7.78
N ARG A 633 -30.12 -16.72 -8.50
CA ARG A 633 -29.58 -17.94 -9.10
C ARG A 633 -28.77 -18.83 -8.14
N GLN A 634 -28.46 -18.37 -6.93
CA GLN A 634 -27.71 -19.16 -5.94
C GLN A 634 -28.63 -20.19 -5.27
N LYS A 635 -28.36 -21.49 -5.48
CA LYS A 635 -29.17 -22.60 -4.94
C LYS A 635 -28.71 -23.11 -3.56
N ASP A 636 -27.40 -23.10 -3.28
CA ASP A 636 -26.81 -23.51 -1.99
C ASP A 636 -26.29 -22.30 -1.21
N ASP A 637 -26.62 -22.24 0.09
CA ASP A 637 -26.30 -21.14 0.99
C ASP A 637 -24.84 -21.05 1.46
N TRP A 638 -24.10 -22.16 1.48
CA TRP A 638 -22.80 -22.25 2.20
C TRP A 638 -21.68 -22.92 1.43
N LYS A 639 -21.97 -23.69 0.38
CA LYS A 639 -20.97 -24.33 -0.50
C LYS A 639 -21.44 -24.31 -1.95
N PRO A 640 -21.50 -23.13 -2.60
CA PRO A 640 -21.87 -23.06 -4.01
C PRO A 640 -20.92 -23.90 -4.87
N GLU A 641 -21.44 -24.48 -5.95
CA GLU A 641 -20.64 -25.19 -6.95
C GLU A 641 -19.55 -24.28 -7.54
N ALA A 642 -18.51 -24.91 -8.10
CA ALA A 642 -17.48 -24.19 -8.82
C ALA A 642 -18.08 -23.35 -9.98
N PRO A 643 -17.52 -22.17 -10.27
CA PRO A 643 -18.09 -21.28 -11.26
C PRO A 643 -17.97 -21.90 -12.66
N ARG A 644 -19.10 -21.95 -13.37
CA ARG A 644 -19.16 -22.25 -14.80
C ARG A 644 -19.73 -21.03 -15.51
N ALA A 645 -18.86 -20.26 -16.18
CA ALA A 645 -19.20 -18.94 -16.73
C ALA A 645 -19.23 -18.96 -18.27
N GLY A 646 -20.00 -19.89 -18.86
CA GLY A 646 -20.10 -20.07 -20.31
C GLY A 646 -18.97 -20.90 -20.91
N GLU A 647 -18.58 -20.60 -22.16
CA GLU A 647 -17.49 -21.27 -22.89
C GLU A 647 -16.35 -20.29 -23.21
N ARG A 648 -15.12 -20.78 -23.25
CA ARG A 648 -13.91 -20.05 -23.63
C ARG A 648 -13.16 -20.78 -24.74
N THR A 649 -12.30 -20.04 -25.45
CA THR A 649 -11.23 -20.63 -26.26
C THR A 649 -10.03 -20.86 -25.35
N ASN A 650 -9.60 -22.11 -25.20
CA ASN A 650 -8.43 -22.46 -24.39
C ASN A 650 -7.17 -21.76 -24.98
N PRO A 651 -6.43 -20.97 -24.19
CA PRO A 651 -5.30 -20.19 -24.68
C PRO A 651 -4.10 -21.05 -25.11
N LEU A 652 -4.02 -22.29 -24.63
CA LEU A 652 -2.95 -23.22 -24.99
C LEU A 652 -3.27 -23.98 -26.28
N THR A 653 -4.50 -24.48 -26.42
CA THR A 653 -4.86 -25.41 -27.51
C THR A 653 -5.65 -24.75 -28.65
N GLY A 654 -6.33 -23.64 -28.40
CA GLY A 654 -7.29 -23.03 -29.32
C GLY A 654 -8.63 -23.77 -29.44
N GLU A 655 -8.84 -24.82 -28.64
CA GLU A 655 -10.10 -25.57 -28.60
C GLU A 655 -11.14 -24.83 -27.73
N THR A 656 -12.42 -24.96 -28.08
CA THR A 656 -13.51 -24.44 -27.26
C THR A 656 -13.78 -25.39 -26.08
N GLU A 657 -13.89 -24.83 -24.88
CA GLU A 657 -14.15 -25.59 -23.65
C GLU A 657 -15.06 -24.80 -22.70
N PRO A 658 -15.70 -25.47 -21.71
CA PRO A 658 -16.37 -24.78 -20.62
C PRO A 658 -15.41 -23.85 -19.88
N ARG A 659 -15.83 -22.61 -19.65
CA ARG A 659 -15.08 -21.65 -18.83
C ARG A 659 -15.24 -22.01 -17.36
N VAL A 660 -14.20 -22.66 -16.83
CA VAL A 660 -14.05 -23.03 -15.42
C VAL A 660 -12.74 -22.45 -14.91
N PHE A 661 -12.73 -21.93 -13.69
CA PHE A 661 -11.57 -21.31 -13.07
C PHE A 661 -11.55 -21.56 -11.55
N PRO A 662 -10.37 -21.48 -10.91
CA PRO A 662 -10.24 -21.74 -9.48
C PRO A 662 -11.11 -20.82 -8.64
N LYS A 663 -11.92 -21.41 -7.77
CA LYS A 663 -12.62 -20.71 -6.70
C LYS A 663 -12.46 -21.52 -5.43
N SER A 664 -11.71 -20.99 -4.48
CA SER A 664 -11.64 -21.54 -3.13
C SER A 664 -12.84 -21.10 -2.29
N TYR A 665 -12.76 -21.31 -0.97
CA TYR A 665 -13.89 -21.03 -0.09
C TYR A 665 -14.34 -19.55 -0.13
N GLY A 666 -15.65 -19.37 -0.29
CA GLY A 666 -16.36 -18.10 -0.25
C GLY A 666 -17.87 -18.35 -0.21
N CYS A 667 -18.59 -17.62 0.63
CA CYS A 667 -20.03 -17.83 0.85
C CYS A 667 -20.89 -17.38 -0.34
N ASP A 668 -20.36 -16.53 -1.22
CA ASP A 668 -20.98 -16.20 -2.49
C ASP A 668 -20.59 -17.23 -3.56
N GLY A 669 -21.55 -17.53 -4.44
CA GLY A 669 -21.31 -18.32 -5.64
C GLY A 669 -20.67 -17.53 -6.78
N GLY A 670 -20.38 -16.24 -6.60
CA GLY A 670 -19.90 -15.33 -7.63
C GLY A 670 -20.99 -14.65 -8.46
N VAL A 671 -20.61 -13.56 -9.15
CA VAL A 671 -21.48 -12.78 -10.03
C VAL A 671 -20.84 -12.58 -11.39
N ASP A 672 -21.58 -12.97 -12.42
CA ASP A 672 -21.23 -12.67 -13.80
C ASP A 672 -21.81 -11.32 -14.19
N TYR A 673 -20.95 -10.33 -14.39
CA TYR A 673 -21.29 -8.99 -14.83
C TYR A 673 -21.26 -8.82 -16.36
N GLY A 674 -21.13 -9.90 -17.14
CA GLY A 674 -21.08 -9.87 -18.60
C GLY A 674 -19.66 -9.94 -19.16
N LEU A 675 -18.76 -9.03 -18.78
CA LEU A 675 -17.34 -9.05 -19.18
C LEU A 675 -16.40 -9.54 -18.08
N MET A 676 -16.84 -9.45 -16.83
CA MET A 676 -16.07 -9.83 -15.66
C MET A 676 -16.92 -10.73 -14.76
N TYR A 677 -16.29 -11.75 -14.20
CA TYR A 677 -16.88 -12.55 -13.13
C TYR A 677 -16.18 -12.21 -11.84
N SER A 678 -16.89 -11.75 -10.81
CA SER A 678 -16.29 -11.48 -9.50
C SER A 678 -16.86 -12.39 -8.42
N MET A 679 -16.10 -12.58 -7.34
CA MET A 679 -16.43 -13.55 -6.30
C MET A 679 -15.59 -13.35 -5.03
N ARG A 680 -15.92 -14.07 -3.97
CA ARG A 680 -14.96 -14.43 -2.91
C ARG A 680 -14.33 -15.78 -3.21
N SER A 681 -13.00 -15.78 -3.28
CA SER A 681 -12.15 -16.97 -3.37
C SER A 681 -11.03 -16.81 -2.36
N GLY A 682 -11.34 -17.07 -1.08
CA GLY A 682 -10.48 -16.75 0.07
C GLY A 682 -10.44 -15.26 0.40
N THR A 683 -10.03 -14.44 -0.56
CA THR A 683 -10.08 -12.97 -0.58
C THR A 683 -11.09 -12.50 -1.65
N PRO A 684 -11.41 -11.20 -1.78
CA PRO A 684 -12.08 -10.72 -2.99
C PRO A 684 -11.29 -11.12 -4.23
N ALA A 685 -11.99 -11.53 -5.28
CA ALA A 685 -11.37 -12.02 -6.51
C ALA A 685 -12.23 -11.69 -7.74
N PHE A 686 -11.59 -11.69 -8.90
CA PHE A 686 -12.27 -11.56 -10.17
C PHE A 686 -11.56 -12.36 -11.27
N TYR A 687 -12.30 -12.58 -12.36
CA TYR A 687 -11.89 -13.21 -13.59
C TYR A 687 -12.35 -12.32 -14.75
N ASP A 688 -11.42 -11.83 -15.56
CA ASP A 688 -11.72 -11.08 -16.78
C ASP A 688 -11.95 -12.03 -17.95
N LYS A 689 -13.19 -12.05 -18.47
CA LYS A 689 -13.57 -12.95 -19.56
C LYS A 689 -13.01 -12.52 -20.92
N ARG A 690 -12.58 -11.26 -21.08
CA ARG A 690 -11.98 -10.80 -22.34
C ARG A 690 -10.58 -11.36 -22.52
N THR A 691 -9.82 -11.43 -21.44
CA THR A 691 -8.42 -11.89 -21.45
C THR A 691 -8.27 -13.31 -20.94
N GLU A 692 -9.34 -13.95 -20.46
CA GLU A 692 -9.31 -15.27 -19.80
C GLU A 692 -8.24 -15.28 -18.69
N SER A 693 -8.29 -14.26 -17.83
CA SER A 693 -7.19 -13.87 -16.94
C SER A 693 -6.73 -14.92 -15.94
N GLY A 694 -7.53 -15.96 -15.71
CA GLY A 694 -7.45 -16.75 -14.47
C GLY A 694 -8.05 -15.98 -13.29
N THR A 695 -8.08 -16.62 -12.13
CA THR A 695 -8.58 -16.00 -10.90
C THR A 695 -7.53 -15.06 -10.32
N ILE A 696 -7.82 -13.76 -10.35
CA ILE A 696 -7.01 -12.70 -9.74
C ILE A 696 -7.58 -12.41 -8.36
N ASN A 697 -6.75 -12.50 -7.33
CA ASN A 697 -7.11 -12.21 -5.95
C ASN A 697 -6.68 -10.81 -5.55
N ILE A 698 -7.59 -10.06 -4.93
CA ILE A 698 -7.33 -8.77 -4.29
C ILE A 698 -6.98 -9.07 -2.83
N SER A 699 -5.70 -9.34 -2.59
CA SER A 699 -5.19 -9.76 -1.29
C SER A 699 -5.23 -8.67 -0.23
N GLY A 700 -5.59 -9.04 0.99
CA GLY A 700 -5.57 -8.16 2.15
C GLY A 700 -6.95 -7.81 2.71
N PRO A 701 -7.90 -7.29 1.93
CA PRO A 701 -9.27 -7.10 2.37
C PRO A 701 -10.07 -8.41 2.32
N ARG A 702 -11.29 -8.35 2.85
CA ARG A 702 -12.27 -9.44 2.82
C ARG A 702 -13.55 -8.93 2.16
N SER A 703 -14.08 -9.68 1.19
CA SER A 703 -15.42 -9.42 0.65
C SER A 703 -16.52 -9.94 1.58
N GLY A 704 -17.73 -9.41 1.43
CA GLY A 704 -18.89 -9.82 2.22
C GLY A 704 -19.24 -11.32 2.09
N CYS A 705 -20.27 -11.76 2.81
CA CYS A 705 -20.90 -13.07 2.53
C CYS A 705 -21.62 -13.10 1.16
N THR A 706 -21.77 -11.92 0.57
CA THR A 706 -22.42 -11.63 -0.68
C THR A 706 -21.40 -10.89 -1.55
N ASN A 707 -21.44 -11.13 -2.86
CA ASN A 707 -20.47 -10.50 -3.75
C ASN A 707 -20.61 -8.97 -3.70
N SER A 708 -19.46 -8.33 -3.50
CA SER A 708 -19.24 -6.93 -3.19
C SER A 708 -18.16 -6.30 -4.07
N VAL A 709 -17.74 -7.01 -5.10
CA VAL A 709 -16.71 -6.61 -6.05
C VAL A 709 -17.42 -6.24 -7.35
N ILE A 710 -17.62 -4.94 -7.60
CA ILE A 710 -18.59 -4.46 -8.59
C ILE A 710 -17.88 -3.60 -9.64
N PRO A 711 -17.81 -4.04 -10.91
CA PRO A 711 -17.30 -3.22 -12.00
C PRO A 711 -18.37 -2.20 -12.38
N ALA A 712 -18.11 -0.90 -12.24
CA ALA A 712 -19.04 0.17 -12.65
C ALA A 712 -18.32 1.53 -12.70
N ASN A 713 -18.85 2.45 -13.52
CA ASN A 713 -18.32 3.79 -13.71
C ASN A 713 -16.81 3.81 -14.04
N GLY A 714 -16.33 2.80 -14.78
CA GLY A 714 -14.97 2.69 -15.25
C GLY A 714 -13.95 2.17 -14.24
N VAL A 715 -14.37 1.78 -13.03
CA VAL A 715 -13.50 1.29 -11.95
C VAL A 715 -14.07 0.02 -11.30
N LEU A 716 -13.21 -0.78 -10.65
CA LEU A 716 -13.64 -1.93 -9.86
C LEU A 716 -13.80 -1.53 -8.39
N ASN A 717 -15.04 -1.47 -7.93
CA ASN A 717 -15.40 -0.98 -6.60
C ASN A 717 -15.44 -2.10 -5.56
N LEU A 718 -14.81 -1.88 -4.39
CA LEU A 718 -14.80 -2.79 -3.25
C LEU A 718 -15.12 -2.02 -1.95
N PRO A 719 -16.41 -1.84 -1.59
CA PRO A 719 -16.80 -1.25 -0.31
C PRO A 719 -16.37 -2.09 0.90
N TYR A 720 -16.35 -1.53 2.12
CA TYR A 720 -15.91 -2.25 3.32
C TYR A 720 -17.03 -3.13 3.91
N PHE A 721 -17.21 -4.33 3.35
CA PHE A 721 -18.31 -5.24 3.68
C PHE A 721 -18.16 -6.10 4.95
N TYR A 722 -17.07 -5.99 5.70
CA TYR A 722 -16.80 -6.90 6.81
C TYR A 722 -16.45 -6.23 8.14
N GLU A 723 -16.71 -4.93 8.25
CA GLU A 723 -16.69 -4.23 9.53
C GLU A 723 -17.48 -5.04 10.58
N GLY A 724 -16.89 -5.17 11.77
CA GLY A 724 -17.44 -6.06 12.79
C GLY A 724 -17.17 -7.56 12.63
N CYS A 725 -16.20 -7.96 11.79
CA CYS A 725 -15.58 -9.28 11.91
C CYS A 725 -14.30 -9.24 12.75
N THR A 726 -14.05 -10.33 13.49
CA THR A 726 -12.77 -10.65 14.15
C THR A 726 -11.80 -11.41 13.24
N CYS A 727 -12.22 -11.69 12.01
CA CYS A 727 -11.40 -12.28 10.96
C CYS A 727 -10.11 -11.45 10.79
N SER A 728 -8.96 -12.10 10.74
CA SER A 728 -7.66 -11.41 10.70
C SER A 728 -7.14 -11.20 9.27
N TYR A 729 -8.04 -10.72 8.40
CA TYR A 729 -7.64 -10.17 7.11
C TYR A 729 -6.93 -8.83 7.38
N PRO A 730 -5.75 -8.57 6.79
CA PRO A 730 -4.92 -7.46 7.24
C PRO A 730 -5.48 -6.08 6.86
N LEU A 731 -6.34 -5.93 5.85
CA LEU A 731 -6.79 -4.61 5.36
C LEU A 731 -8.30 -4.38 5.59
N PRO A 732 -8.71 -3.81 6.74
CA PRO A 732 -10.09 -3.52 7.14
C PRO A 732 -10.62 -2.21 6.52
N LEU A 733 -10.80 -2.19 5.20
CA LEU A 733 -11.07 -0.95 4.46
C LEU A 733 -11.87 -1.18 3.17
N ALA A 734 -12.33 -0.07 2.60
CA ALA A 734 -12.86 0.02 1.24
C ALA A 734 -11.75 0.49 0.28
N LEU A 735 -11.87 0.11 -0.99
CA LEU A 735 -10.96 0.54 -2.05
C LEU A 735 -11.64 0.54 -3.42
N SER A 736 -11.00 1.18 -4.38
CA SER A 736 -11.32 1.05 -5.80
C SER A 736 -10.06 0.79 -6.61
N LEU A 737 -10.21 0.04 -7.72
CA LEU A 737 -9.12 -0.27 -8.64
C LEU A 737 -9.40 0.30 -10.04
N VAL A 738 -8.34 0.69 -10.72
CA VAL A 738 -8.34 1.18 -12.11
C VAL A 738 -7.55 0.21 -13.00
N SER A 739 -7.92 0.12 -14.28
CA SER A 739 -7.18 -0.68 -15.26
C SER A 739 -5.77 -0.12 -15.47
N MET A 740 -4.80 -1.02 -15.57
CA MET A 740 -3.38 -0.74 -15.70
C MET A 740 -2.84 -1.27 -17.04
N PRO A 741 -1.75 -0.71 -17.57
CA PRO A 741 -1.11 -1.26 -18.76
C PRO A 741 -0.63 -2.69 -18.52
N GLU A 742 -0.47 -3.46 -19.59
CA GLU A 742 -0.04 -4.87 -19.53
C GLU A 742 1.39 -5.06 -18.94
N THR A 743 2.20 -4.01 -18.91
CA THR A 743 3.50 -4.00 -18.21
C THR A 743 3.36 -4.01 -16.69
N PHE A 744 2.21 -3.61 -16.14
CA PHE A 744 1.94 -3.66 -14.71
C PHE A 744 1.93 -5.10 -14.22
N GLU A 745 2.58 -5.40 -13.09
CA GLU A 745 2.70 -6.75 -12.56
C GLU A 745 1.45 -7.18 -11.78
N GLN A 746 0.78 -8.23 -12.25
CA GLN A 746 -0.36 -8.84 -11.58
C GLN A 746 -0.41 -10.34 -11.91
N TRP A 747 -0.67 -11.15 -10.89
CA TRP A 747 -0.61 -12.60 -10.95
C TRP A 747 -1.99 -13.22 -10.73
N ALA A 748 -2.23 -14.36 -11.37
CA ALA A 748 -3.46 -15.12 -11.29
C ALA A 748 -3.18 -16.60 -11.04
N SER A 749 -4.23 -17.35 -10.71
CA SER A 749 -4.23 -18.82 -10.79
C SER A 749 -5.21 -19.20 -11.90
N TRP A 750 -4.71 -19.80 -12.98
CA TRP A 750 -5.52 -20.03 -14.17
C TRP A 750 -6.42 -21.27 -14.03
N GLY A 751 -5.93 -22.29 -13.32
CA GLY A 751 -6.65 -23.53 -13.05
C GLY A 751 -5.92 -24.76 -13.58
N ALA A 752 -6.04 -25.85 -12.82
CA ALA A 752 -5.50 -27.14 -13.23
C ALA A 752 -6.22 -27.69 -14.46
N VAL A 753 -5.47 -28.38 -15.30
CA VAL A 753 -5.97 -29.13 -16.45
C VAL A 753 -5.69 -30.61 -16.19
N GLU A 754 -6.62 -31.49 -16.54
CA GLU A 754 -6.42 -32.93 -16.36
C GLU A 754 -5.18 -33.43 -17.13
N PRO A 755 -4.31 -34.24 -16.52
CA PRO A 755 -3.13 -34.78 -17.19
C PRO A 755 -3.45 -35.47 -18.52
N GLY A 756 -2.61 -35.25 -19.53
CA GLY A 756 -2.77 -35.79 -20.88
C GLY A 756 -3.76 -35.01 -21.79
N THR A 757 -4.56 -34.09 -21.24
CA THR A 757 -5.50 -33.27 -22.04
C THR A 757 -4.78 -32.41 -23.08
N LEU A 758 -3.55 -31.98 -22.78
CA LEU A 758 -2.76 -31.07 -23.60
C LEU A 758 -1.86 -31.81 -24.62
N ASP A 759 -1.76 -33.14 -24.56
CA ASP A 759 -0.80 -33.91 -25.35
C ASP A 759 -1.01 -33.75 -26.86
N GLY A 760 -0.01 -33.19 -27.54
CA GLY A 760 -0.03 -32.95 -28.99
C GLY A 760 -1.00 -31.83 -29.41
N LYS A 761 -1.51 -31.04 -28.46
CA LYS A 761 -2.52 -30.00 -28.72
C LYS A 761 -2.03 -28.59 -28.47
N ILE A 762 -0.95 -28.39 -27.72
CA ILE A 762 -0.47 -27.04 -27.37
C ILE A 762 -0.01 -26.34 -28.66
N GLN A 763 -0.60 -25.18 -28.96
CA GLN A 763 -0.25 -24.31 -30.08
C GLN A 763 0.38 -23.00 -29.61
N ARG A 764 0.20 -22.64 -28.34
CA ARG A 764 0.80 -21.44 -27.75
C ARG A 764 1.04 -21.64 -26.27
N ILE A 765 2.18 -21.19 -25.75
CA ILE A 765 2.48 -21.23 -24.31
C ILE A 765 3.59 -20.24 -23.95
N GLY A 766 3.50 -19.66 -22.77
CA GLY A 766 4.60 -18.99 -22.09
C GLY A 766 5.03 -19.80 -20.87
N LEU A 767 6.33 -19.90 -20.62
CA LEU A 767 6.90 -20.48 -19.40
C LEU A 767 7.70 -19.39 -18.69
N ASN A 768 7.39 -19.11 -17.43
CA ASN A 768 8.05 -18.08 -16.64
C ASN A 768 8.71 -18.70 -15.39
N PHE A 769 10.04 -18.78 -15.39
CA PHE A 769 10.78 -19.44 -14.33
C PHE A 769 10.85 -18.56 -13.09
N GLY A 770 10.54 -19.10 -11.91
CA GLY A 770 10.57 -18.39 -10.63
C GLY A 770 9.40 -17.41 -10.41
N ALA A 771 8.45 -17.33 -11.34
CA ALA A 771 7.32 -16.43 -11.25
C ALA A 771 6.42 -16.74 -10.04
N PRO A 772 5.72 -15.74 -9.48
CA PRO A 772 4.77 -15.96 -8.40
C PRO A 772 3.47 -16.64 -8.81
N GLY A 773 3.16 -16.69 -10.11
CA GLY A 773 1.89 -17.20 -10.61
C GLY A 773 1.71 -17.13 -12.12
N ASP A 774 0.57 -17.65 -12.57
CA ASP A 774 0.17 -17.60 -13.97
C ASP A 774 -0.21 -16.20 -14.40
N ARG A 775 -0.07 -15.93 -15.70
CA ARG A 775 -0.56 -14.70 -16.31
C ARG A 775 -0.82 -14.86 -17.79
N LYS A 776 -1.92 -14.30 -18.30
CA LYS A 776 -2.19 -14.24 -19.74
C LYS A 776 -1.92 -12.83 -20.30
N THR A 777 -1.29 -12.77 -21.46
CA THR A 777 -1.14 -11.56 -22.26
C THR A 777 -2.37 -11.27 -23.12
N ASP A 778 -2.57 -10.01 -23.49
CA ASP A 778 -3.67 -9.55 -24.35
C ASP A 778 -3.65 -10.22 -25.72
N ASP A 779 -2.45 -10.53 -26.24
CA ASP A 779 -2.29 -11.20 -27.53
C ASP A 779 -2.58 -12.70 -27.50
N GLY A 780 -2.77 -13.30 -26.31
CA GLY A 780 -3.25 -14.66 -26.16
C GLY A 780 -2.33 -15.62 -25.40
N THR A 781 -1.08 -15.26 -25.13
CA THR A 781 -0.11 -16.18 -24.49
C THR A 781 -0.41 -16.34 -23.00
N LEU A 782 -0.76 -17.56 -22.59
CA LEU A 782 -0.81 -17.94 -21.18
C LEU A 782 0.60 -18.33 -20.72
N TRP A 783 1.16 -17.51 -19.84
CA TRP A 783 2.42 -17.73 -19.16
C TRP A 783 2.19 -18.51 -17.86
N LEU A 784 2.79 -19.70 -17.77
CA LEU A 784 2.74 -20.58 -16.61
C LEU A 784 3.93 -20.33 -15.69
N ASP A 785 3.71 -20.34 -14.37
CA ASP A 785 4.80 -20.27 -13.40
C ASP A 785 5.54 -21.60 -13.25
N LEU A 786 6.87 -21.57 -13.28
CA LEU A 786 7.71 -22.75 -13.14
C LEU A 786 8.84 -22.55 -12.10
N PRO A 787 8.93 -23.37 -11.04
CA PRO A 787 7.97 -24.39 -10.64
C PRO A 787 6.64 -23.74 -10.24
N ASN A 788 5.54 -24.49 -10.37
CA ASN A 788 4.22 -24.03 -9.96
C ASN A 788 4.19 -23.80 -8.43
N ILE A 789 3.96 -22.56 -8.06
CA ILE A 789 3.79 -22.06 -6.68
C ILE A 789 2.66 -21.03 -6.56
N GLY A 790 2.07 -20.60 -7.68
CA GLY A 790 0.95 -19.66 -7.77
C GLY A 790 -0.44 -20.28 -7.62
N GLY A 791 -0.51 -21.58 -7.33
CA GLY A 791 -1.76 -22.30 -7.10
C GLY A 791 -2.13 -23.19 -8.30
N PRO A 792 -3.41 -23.56 -8.46
CA PRO A 792 -3.83 -24.38 -9.59
C PRO A 792 -3.44 -23.75 -10.95
N SER A 793 -2.66 -24.48 -11.74
CA SER A 793 -2.13 -24.10 -13.05
C SER A 793 -2.12 -25.34 -13.97
N PRO A 794 -2.23 -25.19 -15.32
CA PRO A 794 -2.10 -26.30 -16.24
C PRO A 794 -0.76 -27.05 -16.11
N GLU A 795 -0.81 -28.38 -16.04
CA GLU A 795 0.41 -29.19 -16.03
C GLU A 795 0.92 -29.40 -17.46
N VAL A 796 2.16 -28.97 -17.72
CA VAL A 796 2.83 -29.13 -19.01
C VAL A 796 4.09 -29.96 -18.81
N ALA A 797 4.33 -30.91 -19.72
CA ALA A 797 5.47 -31.81 -19.67
C ALA A 797 6.77 -31.06 -20.03
N VAL A 798 7.38 -30.43 -19.02
CA VAL A 798 8.67 -29.75 -19.10
C VAL A 798 9.69 -30.52 -18.26
N THR A 799 10.81 -30.89 -18.86
CA THR A 799 11.96 -31.49 -18.17
C THR A 799 13.20 -30.65 -18.38
N THR A 800 14.05 -30.57 -17.37
CA THR A 800 15.26 -29.76 -17.41
C THR A 800 16.48 -30.57 -16.97
N VAL A 801 17.65 -30.18 -17.44
CA VAL A 801 18.94 -30.70 -16.97
C VAL A 801 19.80 -29.53 -16.47
N PRO A 802 20.25 -29.52 -15.20
CA PRO A 802 19.76 -30.33 -14.08
C PRO A 802 18.25 -30.20 -13.84
N ALA A 803 17.68 -31.09 -13.02
CA ALA A 803 16.25 -31.06 -12.69
C ALA A 803 15.87 -29.72 -12.03
N LEU A 804 14.73 -29.14 -12.42
CA LEU A 804 14.36 -27.78 -12.01
C LEU A 804 14.28 -27.61 -10.49
N ALA A 805 13.88 -28.65 -9.76
CA ALA A 805 13.83 -28.66 -8.30
C ALA A 805 15.21 -28.52 -7.62
N GLU A 806 16.29 -28.81 -8.34
CA GLU A 806 17.68 -28.66 -7.86
C GLU A 806 18.28 -27.31 -8.23
N LEU A 807 17.61 -26.52 -9.08
CA LEU A 807 18.12 -25.26 -9.59
C LEU A 807 17.64 -24.08 -8.74
N PRO A 808 18.53 -23.11 -8.43
CA PRO A 808 18.13 -21.90 -7.76
C PRO A 808 17.29 -21.01 -8.68
N THR A 809 16.05 -20.74 -8.27
CA THR A 809 15.19 -19.73 -8.87
C THR A 809 15.33 -18.39 -8.16
N PHE A 810 15.06 -17.31 -8.88
CA PHE A 810 15.04 -15.97 -8.34
C PHE A 810 13.78 -15.23 -8.81
N TYR A 811 13.41 -14.23 -8.03
CA TYR A 811 12.33 -13.30 -8.33
C TYR A 811 12.72 -11.91 -7.84
N ARG A 812 12.34 -10.92 -8.64
CA ARG A 812 12.45 -9.50 -8.40
C ARG A 812 11.21 -8.86 -8.98
N HIS A 813 10.57 -8.00 -8.20
CA HIS A 813 9.43 -7.26 -8.72
C HIS A 813 9.87 -6.38 -9.89
N SER A 814 9.07 -6.39 -10.96
CA SER A 814 9.27 -5.64 -12.22
C SER A 814 9.63 -4.17 -12.04
N LEU A 815 9.09 -3.51 -11.00
CA LEU A 815 9.36 -2.12 -10.68
C LEU A 815 10.85 -1.83 -10.50
N PHE A 816 11.64 -2.83 -10.07
CA PHE A 816 13.06 -2.63 -9.85
C PHE A 816 13.92 -3.01 -11.05
N LEU A 817 13.35 -3.37 -12.19
CA LEU A 817 14.12 -3.63 -13.39
C LEU A 817 14.53 -2.32 -14.09
N PRO A 818 15.66 -2.29 -14.80
CA PRO A 818 16.07 -1.10 -15.55
C PRO A 818 15.12 -0.87 -16.74
N LEU A 819 14.63 0.36 -16.89
CA LEU A 819 13.82 0.80 -18.04
C LEU A 819 14.59 0.65 -19.37
N GLY A 820 13.84 0.50 -20.46
CA GLY A 820 14.33 0.29 -21.82
C GLY A 820 14.57 -1.19 -22.17
N GLY A 821 13.93 -2.11 -21.45
CA GLY A 821 14.06 -3.56 -21.66
C GLY A 821 13.16 -4.08 -22.77
N GLN A 822 13.49 -5.25 -23.32
CA GLN A 822 12.66 -5.98 -24.28
C GLN A 822 11.81 -7.05 -23.60
N GLY A 823 10.66 -7.38 -24.19
CA GLY A 823 9.73 -8.38 -23.67
C GLY A 823 8.93 -7.85 -22.50
N TRP A 824 8.39 -8.72 -21.66
CA TRP A 824 7.54 -8.31 -20.54
C TRP A 824 8.38 -8.12 -19.27
N PRO A 825 8.24 -7.00 -18.53
CA PRO A 825 9.04 -6.76 -17.33
C PRO A 825 8.74 -7.78 -16.22
N TRP A 826 7.50 -8.24 -16.09
CA TRP A 826 7.12 -9.29 -15.14
C TRP A 826 7.57 -10.70 -15.56
N VAL A 827 7.97 -10.92 -16.82
CA VAL A 827 8.71 -12.15 -17.22
C VAL A 827 10.19 -11.99 -16.87
N ALA A 828 10.78 -10.84 -17.20
CA ALA A 828 12.19 -10.55 -16.91
C ALA A 828 12.51 -10.50 -15.40
N GLY A 829 11.50 -10.25 -14.55
CA GLY A 829 11.66 -10.14 -13.10
C GLY A 829 12.00 -11.46 -12.40
N SER A 830 11.76 -12.59 -13.03
CA SER A 830 12.03 -13.91 -12.44
C SER A 830 12.84 -14.80 -13.38
N GLY A 831 13.55 -15.78 -12.82
CA GLY A 831 14.26 -16.74 -13.64
C GLY A 831 14.88 -17.89 -12.87
N VAL A 832 15.69 -18.67 -13.58
CA VAL A 832 16.46 -19.80 -13.06
C VAL A 832 17.94 -19.68 -13.48
N ARG A 833 18.83 -20.09 -12.58
CA ARG A 833 20.29 -20.10 -12.80
C ARG A 833 20.80 -21.53 -12.95
N GLY A 834 21.74 -21.74 -13.87
CA GLY A 834 22.45 -23.01 -14.06
C GLY A 834 21.73 -24.05 -14.93
N ILE A 835 20.62 -23.67 -15.57
CA ILE A 835 19.86 -24.55 -16.47
C ILE A 835 20.62 -24.79 -17.78
N LYS A 836 20.76 -26.05 -18.21
CA LYS A 836 21.54 -26.42 -19.39
C LYS A 836 20.70 -26.99 -20.51
N GLU A 837 19.67 -27.77 -20.19
CA GLU A 837 18.74 -28.29 -21.18
C GLU A 837 17.30 -28.11 -20.71
N ILE A 838 16.41 -27.82 -21.65
CA ILE A 838 14.97 -27.69 -21.45
C ILE A 838 14.28 -28.46 -22.57
N ASN A 839 13.46 -29.44 -22.20
CA ASN A 839 12.65 -30.20 -23.14
C ASN A 839 11.18 -29.97 -22.82
N ILE A 840 10.43 -29.50 -23.81
CA ILE A 840 9.01 -29.19 -23.71
C ILE A 840 8.27 -30.16 -24.61
N ALA A 841 7.29 -30.87 -24.06
CA ALA A 841 6.45 -31.82 -24.79
C ALA A 841 4.97 -31.40 -24.81
N GLY A 842 4.16 -32.09 -25.61
CA GLY A 842 2.73 -31.82 -25.75
C GLY A 842 2.40 -30.76 -26.82
N LEU A 843 3.40 -30.27 -27.54
CA LEU A 843 3.21 -29.33 -28.65
C LEU A 843 2.54 -30.01 -29.85
N LYS A 844 1.65 -29.30 -30.53
CA LYS A 844 1.07 -29.74 -31.79
C LYS A 844 2.11 -29.68 -32.90
N ALA A 845 2.19 -30.69 -33.77
CA ALA A 845 3.14 -30.66 -34.89
C ALA A 845 2.98 -29.41 -35.77
N GLY A 846 4.11 -28.83 -36.19
CA GLY A 846 4.15 -27.61 -37.00
C GLY A 846 5.37 -26.75 -36.72
N ASP A 847 5.42 -25.58 -37.37
CA ASP A 847 6.45 -24.58 -37.15
C ASP A 847 6.04 -23.62 -36.03
N TYR A 848 7.02 -23.15 -35.25
CA TYR A 848 6.82 -22.24 -34.12
C TYR A 848 7.77 -21.05 -34.17
N GLU A 849 7.28 -19.88 -33.78
CA GLU A 849 8.13 -18.81 -33.30
C GLU A 849 8.47 -19.09 -31.82
N VAL A 850 9.75 -19.05 -31.46
CA VAL A 850 10.22 -19.26 -30.08
C VAL A 850 11.02 -18.05 -29.63
N ARG A 851 10.63 -17.47 -28.50
CA ARG A 851 11.29 -16.30 -27.90
C ARG A 851 11.83 -16.66 -26.53
N LEU A 852 13.09 -16.32 -26.29
CA LEU A 852 13.78 -16.57 -25.02
C LEU A 852 14.12 -15.23 -24.37
N THR A 853 13.65 -15.04 -23.14
CA THR A 853 13.90 -13.82 -22.35
C THR A 853 15.08 -14.04 -21.41
N PHE A 854 16.01 -13.09 -21.42
CA PHE A 854 17.18 -13.06 -20.55
C PHE A 854 17.27 -11.72 -19.83
N CYS A 855 17.52 -11.76 -18.52
CA CYS A 855 17.77 -10.60 -17.67
C CYS A 855 18.59 -11.01 -16.46
N ALA A 856 19.52 -10.14 -16.03
CA ALA A 856 20.33 -10.40 -14.84
C ALA A 856 19.47 -10.40 -13.55
N PRO A 857 19.68 -11.33 -12.61
CA PRO A 857 18.90 -11.40 -11.37
C PRO A 857 18.96 -10.11 -10.55
N ASP A 858 20.13 -9.47 -10.53
CA ASP A 858 20.32 -8.17 -9.91
C ASP A 858 21.30 -7.31 -10.71
N PRO A 859 20.81 -6.37 -11.56
CA PRO A 859 21.65 -5.47 -12.34
C PRO A 859 22.61 -4.60 -11.51
N VAL A 860 22.38 -4.45 -10.19
CA VAL A 860 23.27 -3.65 -9.33
C VAL A 860 24.53 -4.43 -8.96
N SER A 861 24.39 -5.68 -8.54
CA SER A 861 25.52 -6.55 -8.20
C SER A 861 26.06 -7.34 -9.39
N MET A 862 25.23 -7.54 -10.41
CA MET A 862 25.50 -8.28 -11.64
C MET A 862 25.00 -7.47 -12.85
N PRO A 863 25.77 -6.47 -13.31
CA PRO A 863 25.33 -5.53 -14.34
C PRO A 863 25.19 -6.15 -15.74
N ARG A 864 25.68 -7.37 -15.95
CA ARG A 864 25.59 -8.11 -17.21
C ARG A 864 25.57 -9.61 -16.97
N LEU A 865 24.99 -10.35 -17.91
CA LEU A 865 25.06 -11.81 -17.99
C LEU A 865 26.38 -12.23 -18.66
N GLY A 866 26.82 -13.45 -18.36
CA GLY A 866 27.91 -14.10 -19.10
C GLY A 866 27.45 -14.48 -20.52
N ALA A 867 28.40 -14.59 -21.44
CA ALA A 867 28.09 -15.05 -22.79
C ALA A 867 27.66 -16.52 -22.78
N LEU A 868 26.71 -16.88 -23.64
CA LEU A 868 26.24 -18.27 -23.78
C LEU A 868 25.85 -18.60 -25.21
N GLU A 869 25.93 -19.87 -25.56
CA GLU A 869 25.40 -20.43 -26.79
C GLU A 869 24.00 -21.00 -26.52
N ILE A 870 23.06 -20.68 -27.39
CA ILE A 870 21.68 -21.14 -27.38
C ILE A 870 21.51 -22.06 -28.57
N LYS A 871 21.13 -23.31 -28.33
CA LYS A 871 20.75 -24.25 -29.37
C LYS A 871 19.27 -24.59 -29.26
N LEU A 872 18.52 -24.33 -30.32
CA LEU A 872 17.11 -24.69 -30.46
C LEU A 872 16.97 -25.68 -31.62
N ASN A 873 16.72 -26.95 -31.30
CA ASN A 873 16.82 -28.04 -32.27
C ASN A 873 18.18 -27.99 -33.02
N ASP A 874 18.19 -27.71 -34.32
CA ASP A 874 19.40 -27.58 -35.15
C ASP A 874 19.88 -26.13 -35.33
N GLN A 875 19.16 -25.15 -34.79
CA GLN A 875 19.51 -23.73 -34.88
C GLN A 875 20.38 -23.32 -33.71
N THR A 876 21.40 -22.49 -33.95
CA THR A 876 22.32 -22.00 -32.93
C THR A 876 22.41 -20.48 -32.99
N GLU A 877 22.36 -19.83 -31.83
CA GLU A 877 22.54 -18.40 -31.65
C GLU A 877 23.46 -18.14 -30.46
N THR A 878 24.16 -17.01 -30.44
CA THR A 878 25.04 -16.63 -29.32
C THR A 878 24.50 -15.38 -28.63
N LEU A 879 24.41 -15.45 -27.31
CA LEU A 879 24.24 -14.30 -26.44
C LEU A 879 25.62 -13.79 -26.03
N THR A 880 25.94 -12.55 -26.37
CA THR A 880 27.21 -11.93 -25.99
C THR A 880 27.08 -11.19 -24.66
N ALA A 881 28.22 -10.93 -24.01
CA ALA A 881 28.21 -10.15 -22.77
C ALA A 881 27.81 -8.68 -23.04
N GLU A 882 28.15 -8.15 -24.21
CA GLU A 882 27.79 -6.81 -24.68
C GLU A 882 26.27 -6.63 -24.79
N ASP A 883 25.55 -7.68 -25.22
CA ASP A 883 24.09 -7.67 -25.31
C ASP A 883 23.43 -7.37 -23.95
N SER A 884 24.09 -7.75 -22.86
CA SER A 884 23.57 -7.63 -21.48
C SER A 884 24.23 -6.53 -20.67
N ALA A 885 25.09 -5.71 -21.26
CA ALA A 885 25.92 -4.72 -20.57
C ALA A 885 25.14 -3.65 -19.78
N SER A 886 23.84 -3.52 -20.03
CA SER A 886 22.95 -2.58 -19.34
C SER A 886 22.10 -3.20 -18.21
N GLY A 887 22.16 -4.52 -18.05
CA GLY A 887 21.28 -5.28 -17.16
C GLY A 887 19.79 -5.29 -17.57
N ARG A 888 19.45 -4.64 -18.68
CA ARG A 888 18.11 -4.63 -19.26
C ARG A 888 17.73 -6.00 -19.79
N SER A 889 16.44 -6.31 -19.80
CA SER A 889 15.96 -7.53 -20.41
C SER A 889 16.15 -7.53 -21.92
N MET A 890 16.43 -8.71 -22.45
CA MET A 890 16.56 -8.95 -23.89
C MET A 890 15.75 -10.17 -24.30
N VAL A 891 15.34 -10.19 -25.56
CA VAL A 891 14.66 -11.34 -26.16
C VAL A 891 15.45 -11.85 -27.35
N ARG A 892 15.62 -13.17 -27.44
CA ARG A 892 16.19 -13.87 -28.60
C ARG A 892 15.07 -14.61 -29.31
N THR A 893 14.90 -14.38 -30.61
CA THR A 893 13.75 -14.87 -31.37
C THR A 893 14.19 -15.81 -32.48
N PHE A 894 13.75 -17.06 -32.37
CA PHE A 894 13.84 -18.05 -33.42
C PHE A 894 12.53 -18.02 -34.20
N ALA A 895 12.53 -17.39 -35.37
CA ALA A 895 11.33 -17.15 -36.17
C ALA A 895 10.65 -18.44 -36.67
N LYS A 896 11.39 -19.56 -36.72
CA LYS A 896 10.90 -20.83 -37.25
C LYS A 896 11.60 -22.02 -36.62
N ALA A 897 10.96 -22.66 -35.65
CA ALA A 897 11.39 -23.88 -34.99
C ALA A 897 10.41 -25.03 -35.32
N PRO A 898 10.83 -26.05 -36.09
CA PRO A 898 9.95 -27.16 -36.44
C PRO A 898 9.76 -28.12 -35.26
N VAL A 899 8.52 -28.53 -35.02
CA VAL A 899 8.14 -29.57 -34.04
C VAL A 899 7.52 -30.75 -34.78
N GLY A 900 8.10 -31.93 -34.54
CA GLY A 900 7.70 -33.19 -35.17
C GLY A 900 6.42 -33.80 -34.57
N ALA A 901 6.10 -35.02 -35.02
CA ALA A 901 4.92 -35.76 -34.54
C ALA A 901 5.04 -36.21 -33.07
N ASP A 902 6.25 -36.20 -32.50
CA ASP A 902 6.50 -36.45 -31.08
C ASP A 902 6.13 -35.25 -30.19
N GLY A 903 5.85 -34.08 -30.79
CA GLY A 903 5.39 -32.89 -30.10
C GLY A 903 6.43 -32.27 -29.16
N LYS A 904 7.73 -32.49 -29.44
CA LYS A 904 8.84 -32.07 -28.57
C LYS A 904 9.62 -30.90 -29.16
N LEU A 905 10.03 -30.00 -28.27
CA LEU A 905 10.97 -28.91 -28.54
C LEU A 905 12.10 -28.97 -27.51
N ALA A 906 13.35 -28.97 -27.98
CA ALA A 906 14.53 -29.04 -27.12
C ALA A 906 15.36 -27.76 -27.24
N ILE A 907 15.73 -27.21 -26.08
CA ILE A 907 16.59 -26.03 -25.94
C ILE A 907 17.80 -26.41 -25.11
N SER A 908 19.00 -26.14 -25.61
CA SER A 908 20.24 -26.29 -24.86
C SER A 908 20.91 -24.93 -24.68
N LEU A 909 21.41 -24.68 -23.47
CA LEU A 909 22.18 -23.51 -23.10
C LEU A 909 23.58 -23.95 -22.65
N SER A 910 24.60 -23.46 -23.33
CA SER A 910 26.00 -23.72 -23.00
C SER A 910 26.68 -22.42 -22.61
N ALA A 911 27.05 -22.27 -21.34
CA ALA A 911 27.79 -21.09 -20.90
C ALA A 911 29.16 -21.03 -21.61
N ILE A 912 29.46 -19.87 -22.19
CA ILE A 912 30.80 -19.53 -22.72
C ILE A 912 31.60 -18.84 -21.61
N ASP A 913 30.94 -17.97 -20.83
CA ASP A 913 31.46 -17.33 -19.62
C ASP A 913 30.39 -17.36 -18.51
N GLY A 914 30.82 -17.51 -17.26
CA GLY A 914 29.94 -17.55 -16.09
C GLY A 914 29.01 -18.76 -16.03
N GLU A 915 27.72 -18.51 -15.81
CA GLU A 915 26.67 -19.52 -15.69
C GLU A 915 25.51 -19.18 -16.63
N THR A 916 24.66 -20.17 -16.93
CA THR A 916 23.47 -19.97 -17.74
C THR A 916 22.33 -19.38 -16.91
N TYR A 917 21.53 -18.54 -17.56
CA TYR A 917 20.33 -17.94 -16.99
C TYR A 917 19.20 -18.00 -17.99
N LEU A 918 17.97 -18.16 -17.50
CA LEU A 918 16.78 -18.08 -18.34
C LEU A 918 15.61 -17.55 -17.52
N ASN A 919 14.91 -16.56 -18.04
CA ASN A 919 13.77 -15.94 -17.37
C ASN A 919 12.46 -16.54 -17.88
N GLY A 920 12.27 -16.58 -19.20
CA GLY A 920 11.08 -17.16 -19.78
C GLY A 920 11.24 -17.62 -21.22
N ILE A 921 10.29 -18.47 -21.64
CA ILE A 921 10.19 -19.05 -22.98
C ILE A 921 8.77 -18.78 -23.49
N GLU A 922 8.62 -18.10 -24.61
CA GLU A 922 7.34 -17.97 -25.32
C GLU A 922 7.40 -18.79 -26.62
N ILE A 923 6.36 -19.60 -26.84
CA ILE A 923 6.23 -20.50 -27.99
C ILE A 923 4.90 -20.21 -28.66
N ILE A 924 4.93 -19.83 -29.93
CA ILE A 924 3.73 -19.45 -30.69
C ILE A 924 3.75 -20.19 -32.03
N ARG A 925 2.76 -21.06 -32.27
CA ARG A 925 2.65 -21.80 -33.55
C ARG A 925 2.45 -20.83 -34.70
N SER A 926 3.17 -21.06 -35.81
CA SER A 926 3.04 -20.27 -37.03
C SER A 926 1.58 -20.21 -37.51
N GLY A 927 1.13 -19.01 -37.86
CA GLY A 927 -0.25 -18.73 -38.28
C GLY A 927 -1.16 -18.19 -37.16
N LEU A 928 -0.72 -18.24 -35.89
CA LEU A 928 -1.37 -17.48 -34.82
C LEU A 928 -0.88 -16.03 -34.80
N GLN A 929 -1.71 -15.12 -34.31
CA GLN A 929 -1.35 -13.70 -34.17
C GLN A 929 -0.21 -13.52 -33.16
N SER A 930 0.96 -13.06 -33.60
CA SER A 930 2.12 -12.78 -32.75
C SER A 930 2.31 -11.26 -32.71
N THR A 931 2.39 -10.66 -31.52
CA THR A 931 2.71 -9.23 -31.40
C THR A 931 4.22 -9.02 -31.41
N PRO A 932 4.74 -7.88 -31.90
CA PRO A 932 6.16 -7.56 -31.78
C PRO A 932 6.60 -7.58 -30.32
N VAL A 933 7.86 -7.96 -30.09
CA VAL A 933 8.45 -7.93 -28.74
C VAL A 933 8.31 -6.52 -28.15
N PRO A 934 7.60 -6.35 -27.03
CA PRO A 934 7.36 -5.02 -26.46
C PRO A 934 8.66 -4.41 -25.92
N GLN A 935 8.70 -3.08 -25.90
CA GLN A 935 9.72 -2.28 -25.22
C GLN A 935 9.05 -1.45 -24.14
N TRP A 936 9.66 -1.38 -22.96
CA TRP A 936 9.08 -0.73 -21.77
C TRP A 936 10.10 0.10 -21.01
#